data_AF-A0A7S2NW82-F1
#
_entry.id   AF-A0A7S2NW82-F1
#
_cell.length_a   1.000
_cell.length_b   1.000
_cell.length_c   1.000
_cell.angle_alpha   90.00
_cell.angle_beta   90.00
_cell.angle_gamma   90.00
#
_symmetry.space_group_name_H-M   'P 1'
#
loop_
_entity.id
_entity.type
_entity.pdbx_description
1 polymer ?
#
loop_
_entity_poly.entity_id
_entity_poly.type
_entity_poly.pdbx_seq_one_letter_code
_entity_poly.pdbx_strand_id
1 'polypeptide(L)'
;MTDQVDYTVVNVQNYVRFHSEDDSPWTMEQILTARVLMEEEHPRRINPSVRSLLRSIVKNDESMSRNGSFQPGDWVEVMGPDMKWKLDMVEKALPIGNSGEFIYKVGPRGQLKRIELRAPEEGLLRVFGSRPWIWQQWALLKVENLLRFHEGHPHDFERLDIPEYARYLWLRWINDPDNYGFLRQLDDLRLASASELLFDHIMKPFYILDEIRREERWDFTDDVFSVFSYMSLLGKGAFPVCLFCIIMQFVIPLLLLMESLTIANYDTWAKEDDRSYFDYVIKIFCVTDDEAQCTRLRVTTLMIGGVQMLYLLQVGPDMAAKFAQIIGAGRFVPEYSVGRVNAMRQIVREKNEDRIEQKFGLFLDFYMNSLYVYLLFILNLYNIFSKVDPFEVLYNAIALEFVYLMDENYVSLTWWDHDRRFLKAGVMEVALQGQVNITALACSKEFARLFDVAQRIVLEACENDSWLLNSVSQSNVDSENIKYMDKSELHDYFVTKKLKENSLWNHEFIKQPVDFGSFGKSLDSLHNIFSGQHRSTIFDRYRSFRTWSRWNKVLFIAEIPKVDELFEKDANGNQIIQMELERRKATEEEPFRNFDRDVGTLDFDEFVKKRKADVLSGRALRRNLIQVLRKGKYPSVLLQSFTCCIDGAFQWLAYFLQLSFPTINLVLLFLQGFCWARYIDILENDSAETRCNCQLVSDEYPAFKQMFGIFDENGLFLRYQCDDLLDFVLNITLSGYTPEEYLAIQQEQQMQMQMQQQ
;
A
#
# COMPACT_ATOMS: atom_id res chain seq x y z
N MET A 1 -13.35 36.60 1.42
CA MET A 1 -14.51 36.71 2.33
C MET A 1 -15.54 37.61 1.67
N THR A 2 -16.51 37.02 0.99
CA THR A 2 -17.83 37.51 0.51
C THR A 2 -18.15 36.82 -0.83
N ASP A 3 -18.43 35.51 -0.77
CA ASP A 3 -19.07 34.73 -1.86
C ASP A 3 -19.85 33.54 -1.27
N GLN A 4 -20.32 33.67 -0.01
CA GLN A 4 -20.97 32.58 0.73
C GLN A 4 -22.50 32.78 0.91
N VAL A 5 -23.07 33.81 0.30
CA VAL A 5 -24.51 34.07 0.31
C VAL A 5 -25.00 33.91 -1.12
N ASP A 6 -25.50 32.70 -1.44
CA ASP A 6 -26.68 32.47 -2.31
C ASP A 6 -26.90 31.00 -2.72
N TYR A 7 -25.96 30.08 -2.46
CA TYR A 7 -26.21 28.65 -2.71
C TYR A 7 -27.22 28.01 -1.74
N THR A 8 -27.38 28.57 -0.55
CA THR A 8 -28.29 28.02 0.48
C THR A 8 -29.74 28.36 0.19
N VAL A 9 -30.00 29.58 -0.28
CA VAL A 9 -31.35 30.08 -0.55
C VAL A 9 -31.95 29.34 -1.75
N VAL A 10 -31.15 29.11 -2.79
CA VAL A 10 -31.57 28.39 -4.00
C VAL A 10 -31.88 26.91 -3.70
N ASN A 11 -31.08 26.24 -2.87
CA ASN A 11 -31.34 24.84 -2.50
C ASN A 11 -32.56 24.69 -1.58
N VAL A 12 -32.78 25.63 -0.65
CA VAL A 12 -34.01 25.66 0.17
C VAL A 12 -35.23 25.93 -0.71
N GLN A 13 -35.16 26.90 -1.62
CA GLN A 13 -36.26 27.19 -2.55
C GLN A 13 -36.57 26.03 -3.50
N ASN A 14 -35.56 25.29 -3.96
CA ASN A 14 -35.75 24.11 -4.83
C ASN A 14 -36.28 22.89 -4.06
N TYR A 15 -35.79 22.62 -2.85
CA TYR A 15 -36.30 21.55 -1.99
C TYR A 15 -37.79 21.80 -1.64
N VAL A 16 -38.11 23.06 -1.32
CA VAL A 16 -39.46 23.55 -1.06
C VAL A 16 -40.37 23.43 -2.30
N ARG A 17 -39.91 23.83 -3.48
CA ARG A 17 -40.66 23.66 -4.75
C ARG A 17 -40.97 22.20 -5.08
N PHE A 18 -40.09 21.28 -4.70
CA PHE A 18 -40.26 19.85 -4.99
C PHE A 18 -41.32 19.19 -4.08
N HIS A 19 -41.62 19.79 -2.92
CA HIS A 19 -42.47 19.19 -1.88
C HIS A 19 -43.76 20.00 -1.59
N SER A 20 -44.06 21.06 -2.35
CA SER A 20 -45.26 21.87 -2.17
C SER A 20 -46.05 22.04 -3.46
N GLU A 21 -47.31 21.62 -3.47
CA GLU A 21 -48.23 21.76 -4.62
C GLU A 21 -48.88 23.16 -4.71
N ASP A 22 -48.70 24.03 -3.71
CA ASP A 22 -49.36 25.33 -3.62
C ASP A 22 -48.36 26.52 -3.63
N ASP A 23 -48.58 27.48 -4.55
CA ASP A 23 -47.81 28.70 -4.77
C ASP A 23 -47.96 29.79 -3.67
N SER A 24 -48.38 29.42 -2.45
CA SER A 24 -48.54 30.37 -1.35
C SER A 24 -47.20 30.81 -0.73
N PRO A 25 -47.03 32.08 -0.30
CA PRO A 25 -45.80 32.54 0.33
C PRO A 25 -45.59 31.88 1.70
N TRP A 26 -44.49 31.16 1.85
CA TRP A 26 -44.13 30.41 3.05
C TRP A 26 -43.88 31.34 4.24
N THR A 27 -44.35 30.95 5.43
CA THR A 27 -44.07 31.68 6.67
C THR A 27 -42.62 31.48 7.09
N MET A 28 -42.07 32.43 7.89
CA MET A 28 -40.70 32.32 8.40
C MET A 28 -40.47 31.04 9.22
N GLU A 29 -41.51 30.56 9.89
CA GLU A 29 -41.51 29.29 10.62
C GLU A 29 -41.31 28.10 9.67
N GLN A 30 -42.04 28.03 8.55
CA GLN A 30 -41.88 26.96 7.57
C GLN A 30 -40.50 27.01 6.88
N ILE A 31 -39.94 28.19 6.63
CA ILE A 31 -38.56 28.34 6.11
C ILE A 31 -37.53 27.82 7.11
N LEU A 32 -37.72 28.12 8.41
CA LEU A 32 -36.85 27.61 9.47
C LEU A 32 -36.97 26.09 9.60
N THR A 33 -38.18 25.54 9.55
CA THR A 33 -38.42 24.08 9.56
C THR A 33 -37.78 23.40 8.36
N ALA A 34 -37.98 23.92 7.14
CA ALA A 34 -37.36 23.37 5.93
C ALA A 34 -35.82 23.42 6.00
N ARG A 35 -35.26 24.50 6.56
CA ARG A 35 -33.82 24.61 6.77
C ARG A 35 -33.29 23.58 7.77
N VAL A 36 -34.01 23.36 8.88
CA VAL A 36 -33.66 22.32 9.87
C VAL A 36 -33.72 20.94 9.22
N LEU A 37 -34.80 20.62 8.49
CA LEU A 37 -34.94 19.34 7.77
C LEU A 37 -33.82 19.13 6.73
N MET A 38 -33.45 20.18 6.00
CA MET A 38 -32.32 20.10 5.06
C MET A 38 -30.97 19.94 5.77
N GLU A 39 -30.76 20.58 6.92
CA GLU A 39 -29.55 20.40 7.72
C GLU A 39 -29.51 19.01 8.39
N GLU A 40 -30.66 18.40 8.66
CA GLU A 40 -30.78 17.00 9.12
C GLU A 40 -30.54 15.99 7.99
N GLU A 41 -31.09 16.21 6.80
CA GLU A 41 -30.90 15.30 5.65
C GLU A 41 -29.53 15.48 4.96
N HIS A 42 -29.00 16.71 4.93
CA HIS A 42 -27.76 17.11 4.27
C HIS A 42 -26.89 17.96 5.19
N PRO A 43 -26.34 17.34 6.25
CA PRO A 43 -25.54 18.04 7.25
C PRO A 43 -24.31 18.67 6.62
N ARG A 44 -24.05 19.91 7.00
CA ARG A 44 -22.84 20.63 6.57
C ARG A 44 -21.64 20.08 7.33
N ARG A 45 -20.55 19.81 6.61
CA ARG A 45 -19.28 19.45 7.23
C ARG A 45 -18.73 20.63 8.02
N ILE A 46 -18.84 20.55 9.34
CA ILE A 46 -18.25 21.51 10.30
C ILE A 46 -17.05 20.80 10.96
N ASN A 47 -16.10 21.54 11.54
CA ASN A 47 -15.07 20.90 12.38
C ASN A 47 -15.72 20.17 13.56
N PRO A 48 -15.26 18.96 13.92
CA PRO A 48 -15.83 18.20 15.03
C PRO A 48 -15.64 18.95 16.35
N SER A 49 -16.63 18.85 17.23
CA SER A 49 -16.56 19.29 18.63
C SER A 49 -16.73 18.08 19.56
N VAL A 50 -16.29 18.17 20.82
CA VAL A 50 -16.49 17.06 21.77
C VAL A 50 -17.97 16.70 21.87
N ARG A 51 -18.87 17.69 21.88
CA ARG A 51 -20.32 17.46 21.88
C ARG A 51 -20.80 16.70 20.63
N SER A 52 -20.30 17.01 19.43
CA SER A 52 -20.73 16.31 18.22
C SER A 52 -20.26 14.86 18.22
N LEU A 53 -19.06 14.59 18.72
CA LEU A 53 -18.55 13.22 18.90
C LEU A 53 -19.39 12.44 19.92
N LEU A 54 -19.73 13.06 21.06
CA LEU A 54 -20.57 12.45 22.09
C LEU A 54 -22.00 12.16 21.60
N ARG A 55 -22.60 13.08 20.83
CA ARG A 55 -23.93 12.86 20.21
C ARG A 55 -23.95 11.69 19.23
N SER A 56 -22.81 11.42 18.59
CA SER A 56 -22.68 10.30 17.63
C SER A 56 -22.69 8.93 18.33
N ILE A 57 -22.41 8.87 19.64
CA ILE A 57 -22.30 7.63 20.41
C ILE A 57 -23.39 7.47 21.49
N VAL A 58 -23.84 8.56 22.11
CA VAL A 58 -24.91 8.58 23.11
C VAL A 58 -26.20 9.01 22.41
N LYS A 59 -27.11 8.04 22.17
CA LYS A 59 -28.40 8.30 21.51
C LYS A 59 -29.52 8.20 22.54
N ASN A 60 -30.37 9.23 22.60
CA ASN A 60 -31.46 9.34 23.57
C ASN A 60 -32.77 8.63 23.15
N ASP A 61 -32.84 8.08 21.93
CA ASP A 61 -34.11 7.68 21.31
C ASP A 61 -34.44 6.18 21.43
N GLU A 62 -35.63 5.86 21.96
CA GLU A 62 -36.19 4.50 22.08
C GLU A 62 -36.57 3.88 20.72
N SER A 63 -36.79 4.70 19.69
CA SER A 63 -37.23 4.24 18.35
C SER A 63 -36.08 3.71 17.48
N MET A 64 -34.82 4.00 17.82
CA MET A 64 -33.64 3.66 17.02
C MET A 64 -32.61 2.78 17.75
N SER A 65 -32.86 2.46 19.02
CA SER A 65 -31.92 1.71 19.87
C SER A 65 -31.69 0.25 19.44
N ARG A 66 -32.47 -0.29 18.48
CA ARG A 66 -32.38 -1.72 18.16
C ARG A 66 -31.27 -2.14 17.20
N ASN A 67 -30.66 -1.23 16.42
CA ASN A 67 -29.71 -1.64 15.36
C ASN A 67 -28.35 -0.90 15.32
N GLY A 68 -28.03 -0.01 16.26
CA GLY A 68 -26.69 0.62 16.31
C GLY A 68 -26.28 1.36 15.02
N SER A 69 -27.26 1.89 14.28
CA SER A 69 -27.06 2.58 13.00
C SER A 69 -26.61 4.03 13.21
N PHE A 70 -25.76 4.53 12.31
CA PHE A 70 -25.35 5.93 12.28
C PHE A 70 -26.39 6.78 11.54
N GLN A 71 -26.57 8.02 11.95
CA GLN A 71 -27.46 8.98 11.29
C GLN A 71 -26.64 9.97 10.46
N PRO A 72 -27.24 10.60 9.44
CA PRO A 72 -26.63 11.76 8.81
C PRO A 72 -26.21 12.78 9.88
N GLY A 73 -24.96 13.22 9.84
CA GLY A 73 -24.38 14.19 10.77
C GLY A 73 -23.60 13.55 11.91
N ASP A 74 -23.75 12.24 12.13
CA ASP A 74 -22.92 11.49 13.06
C ASP A 74 -21.47 11.46 12.57
N TRP A 75 -20.55 11.61 13.51
CA TRP A 75 -19.13 11.40 13.30
C TRP A 75 -18.79 9.94 13.49
N VAL A 76 -18.06 9.39 12.54
CA VAL A 76 -17.61 8.00 12.51
C VAL A 76 -16.15 7.95 12.13
N GLU A 77 -15.49 6.86 12.50
CA GLU A 77 -14.17 6.56 11.99
C GLU A 77 -14.25 5.54 10.86
N VAL A 78 -13.54 5.84 9.78
CA VAL A 78 -13.44 5.00 8.59
C VAL A 78 -11.98 4.70 8.32
N MET A 79 -11.67 3.45 7.97
CA MET A 79 -10.31 3.05 7.67
C MET A 79 -9.89 3.58 6.29
N GLY A 80 -8.87 4.45 6.25
CA GLY A 80 -8.26 5.07 5.07
C GLY A 80 -7.62 4.08 4.08
N PRO A 81 -7.24 4.51 2.86
CA PRO A 81 -6.47 3.66 1.95
C PRO A 81 -5.07 3.32 2.48
N ASP A 82 -4.61 4.08 3.47
CA ASP A 82 -3.40 3.88 4.26
C ASP A 82 -3.62 2.95 5.46
N MET A 83 -4.77 2.26 5.56
CA MET A 83 -5.17 1.36 6.65
C MET A 83 -5.24 2.03 8.03
N LYS A 84 -5.28 3.37 8.09
CA LYS A 84 -5.43 4.15 9.31
C LYS A 84 -6.88 4.58 9.49
N TRP A 85 -7.40 4.49 10.71
CA TRP A 85 -8.71 5.03 11.04
C TRP A 85 -8.69 6.55 10.97
N LYS A 86 -9.67 7.13 10.27
CA LYS A 86 -9.82 8.59 10.09
C LYS A 86 -11.24 9.00 10.42
N LEU A 87 -11.36 10.11 11.13
CA LEU A 87 -12.61 10.68 11.57
C LEU A 87 -13.28 11.44 10.43
N ASP A 88 -14.52 11.08 10.11
CA ASP A 88 -15.31 11.71 9.06
C ASP A 88 -16.80 11.72 9.44
N MET A 89 -17.62 12.43 8.68
CA MET A 89 -19.04 12.63 8.99
C MET A 89 -19.92 11.83 8.01
N VAL A 90 -20.96 11.18 8.53
CA VAL A 90 -21.98 10.54 7.71
C VAL A 90 -22.79 11.62 6.99
N GLU A 91 -22.72 11.63 5.66
CA GLU A 91 -23.48 12.57 4.82
C GLU A 91 -24.88 12.05 4.54
N LYS A 92 -25.03 10.73 4.32
CA LYS A 92 -26.29 10.05 4.06
C LYS A 92 -26.27 8.62 4.61
N ALA A 93 -27.43 8.14 5.05
CA ALA A 93 -27.67 6.74 5.37
C ALA A 93 -28.83 6.22 4.51
N LEU A 94 -28.58 5.20 3.69
CA LEU A 94 -29.53 4.62 2.75
C LEU A 94 -29.89 3.20 3.20
N PRO A 95 -31.16 2.87 3.49
CA PRO A 95 -31.56 1.53 3.86
C PRO A 95 -31.39 0.56 2.69
N ILE A 96 -30.87 -0.65 2.96
CA ILE A 96 -30.75 -1.75 1.99
C ILE A 96 -32.01 -2.61 2.08
N GLY A 97 -33.03 -2.28 1.29
CA GLY A 97 -34.29 -3.03 1.28
C GLY A 97 -34.96 -3.08 2.66
N ASN A 98 -35.55 -4.23 3.02
CA ASN A 98 -36.28 -4.42 4.27
C ASN A 98 -35.45 -5.08 5.39
N SER A 99 -34.15 -5.31 5.20
CA SER A 99 -33.31 -6.04 6.17
C SER A 99 -32.94 -5.22 7.40
N GLY A 100 -33.21 -3.91 7.40
CA GLY A 100 -32.76 -2.98 8.44
C GLY A 100 -31.25 -2.69 8.37
N GLU A 101 -30.56 -3.12 7.31
CA GLU A 101 -29.18 -2.74 7.03
C GLU A 101 -29.13 -1.39 6.31
N PHE A 102 -28.02 -0.66 6.49
CA PHE A 102 -27.81 0.65 5.87
C PHE A 102 -26.47 0.69 5.15
N ILE A 103 -26.47 1.40 4.02
CA ILE A 103 -25.29 1.88 3.31
C ILE A 103 -25.10 3.34 3.70
N TYR A 104 -23.88 3.68 4.10
CA TYR A 104 -23.51 5.01 4.54
C TYR A 104 -22.66 5.69 3.48
N LYS A 105 -23.00 6.93 3.16
CA LYS A 105 -22.12 7.82 2.40
C LYS A 105 -21.33 8.65 3.40
N VAL A 106 -20.01 8.51 3.41
CA VAL A 106 -19.12 9.16 4.38
C VAL A 106 -17.97 9.84 3.64
N GLY A 107 -17.94 11.17 3.65
CA GLY A 107 -16.95 11.96 2.91
C GLY A 107 -16.97 11.71 1.38
N PRO A 108 -15.87 11.99 0.67
CA PRO A 108 -15.75 11.73 -0.77
C PRO A 108 -15.71 10.23 -1.13
N ARG A 109 -15.68 9.35 -0.13
CA ARG A 109 -15.76 7.91 -0.37
C ARG A 109 -17.16 7.51 -0.82
N GLY A 110 -17.18 6.41 -1.55
CA GLY A 110 -18.42 5.77 -1.97
C GLY A 110 -19.25 5.23 -0.82
N GLN A 111 -20.17 4.35 -1.17
CA GLN A 111 -21.11 3.70 -0.28
C GLN A 111 -20.42 2.65 0.61
N LEU A 112 -20.48 2.82 1.94
CA LEU A 112 -19.84 1.96 2.95
C LEU A 112 -20.86 1.17 3.77
N LYS A 113 -20.52 -0.04 4.19
CA LYS A 113 -21.33 -0.86 5.11
C LYS A 113 -21.01 -0.54 6.57
N ARG A 114 -21.93 -0.86 7.49
CA ARG A 114 -21.73 -0.63 8.94
C ARG A 114 -20.46 -1.26 9.50
N ILE A 115 -20.05 -2.41 8.99
CA ILE A 115 -18.84 -3.13 9.45
C ILE A 115 -17.54 -2.36 9.19
N GLU A 116 -17.54 -1.48 8.18
CA GLU A 116 -16.40 -0.65 7.75
C GLU A 116 -16.32 0.67 8.53
N LEU A 117 -17.33 0.95 9.35
CA LEU A 117 -17.42 2.11 10.23
C LEU A 117 -17.19 1.67 11.68
N ARG A 118 -16.62 2.58 12.48
CA ARG A 118 -16.62 2.46 13.94
C ARG A 118 -16.93 3.80 14.59
N ALA A 119 -17.35 3.75 15.85
CA ALA A 119 -17.58 4.96 16.64
C ALA A 119 -16.28 5.76 16.85
N PRO A 120 -16.37 7.09 17.02
CA PRO A 120 -15.21 7.96 17.21
C PRO A 120 -14.47 7.65 18.52
N GLU A 121 -13.16 7.36 18.43
CA GLU A 121 -12.33 6.97 19.57
C GLU A 121 -12.33 8.04 20.65
N GLU A 122 -12.15 9.30 20.26
CA GLU A 122 -12.13 10.44 21.19
C GLU A 122 -13.45 10.57 21.95
N GLY A 123 -14.60 10.33 21.30
CA GLY A 123 -15.89 10.34 21.97
C GLY A 123 -15.99 9.24 23.03
N LEU A 124 -15.59 8.02 22.68
CA LEU A 124 -15.62 6.87 23.59
C LEU A 124 -14.66 7.06 24.76
N LEU A 125 -13.46 7.62 24.55
CA LEU A 125 -12.49 7.92 25.61
C LEU A 125 -13.05 8.90 26.64
N ARG A 126 -13.85 9.89 26.20
CA ARG A 126 -14.48 10.86 27.11
C ARG A 126 -15.56 10.24 27.99
N VAL A 127 -16.26 9.24 27.45
CA VAL A 127 -17.28 8.51 28.20
C VAL A 127 -16.61 7.51 29.15
N PHE A 128 -15.79 6.61 28.61
CA PHE A 128 -15.35 5.39 29.29
C PHE A 128 -13.93 5.43 29.87
N GLY A 129 -13.16 6.48 29.57
CA GLY A 129 -11.75 6.59 29.94
C GLY A 129 -10.86 5.61 29.17
N SER A 130 -9.58 5.55 29.51
CA SER A 130 -8.59 4.79 28.72
C SER A 130 -8.49 3.30 29.07
N ARG A 131 -9.19 2.83 30.11
CA ARG A 131 -9.13 1.42 30.58
C ARG A 131 -9.36 0.39 29.45
N PRO A 132 -10.40 0.53 28.58
CA PRO A 132 -10.63 -0.43 27.50
C PRO A 132 -9.47 -0.52 26.49
N TRP A 133 -8.75 0.59 26.25
CA TRP A 133 -7.60 0.59 25.35
C TRP A 133 -6.37 -0.05 25.99
N ILE A 134 -6.18 0.09 27.30
CA ILE A 134 -5.14 -0.67 28.04
C ILE A 134 -5.45 -2.17 27.96
N TRP A 135 -6.72 -2.55 28.16
CA TRP A 135 -7.18 -3.95 27.98
C TRP A 135 -6.91 -4.45 26.56
N GLN A 136 -7.21 -3.66 25.53
CA GLN A 136 -6.98 -4.05 24.14
C GLN A 136 -5.51 -4.39 23.89
N GLN A 137 -4.56 -3.59 24.42
CA GLN A 137 -3.13 -3.89 24.32
C GLN A 137 -2.78 -5.22 24.99
N TRP A 138 -3.28 -5.46 26.21
CA TRP A 138 -3.08 -6.72 26.92
C TRP A 138 -3.67 -7.93 26.18
N ALA A 139 -4.89 -7.80 25.65
CA ALA A 139 -5.59 -8.85 24.94
C ALA A 139 -4.88 -9.21 23.63
N LEU A 140 -4.35 -8.23 22.88
CA LEU A 140 -3.52 -8.48 21.70
C LEU A 140 -2.24 -9.28 22.04
N LEU A 141 -1.61 -9.00 23.18
CA LEU A 141 -0.46 -9.79 23.65
C LEU A 141 -0.84 -11.22 24.05
N LYS A 142 -2.02 -11.42 24.64
CA LYS A 142 -2.57 -12.75 24.94
C LYS A 142 -2.89 -13.53 23.67
N VAL A 143 -3.47 -12.89 22.67
CA VAL A 143 -3.69 -13.48 21.34
C VAL A 143 -2.37 -13.89 20.70
N GLU A 144 -1.37 -13.00 20.66
CA GLU A 144 -0.04 -13.35 20.12
C GLU A 144 0.60 -14.52 20.90
N ASN A 145 0.48 -14.56 22.23
CA ASN A 145 0.98 -15.68 23.03
C ASN A 145 0.32 -17.01 22.62
N LEU A 146 -0.99 -17.01 22.40
CA LEU A 146 -1.77 -18.20 22.05
C LEU A 146 -1.54 -18.67 20.61
N LEU A 147 -1.41 -17.74 19.65
CA LEU A 147 -1.24 -18.04 18.23
C LEU A 147 0.01 -18.89 17.95
N ARG A 148 -0.14 -19.89 17.09
CA ARG A 148 0.93 -20.76 16.61
C ARG A 148 0.92 -20.82 15.09
N PHE A 149 2.10 -20.99 14.52
CA PHE A 149 2.28 -21.38 13.12
C PHE A 149 2.58 -22.88 13.09
N HIS A 150 1.54 -23.71 13.18
CA HIS A 150 1.67 -25.16 13.28
C HIS A 150 0.42 -25.83 12.72
N GLU A 151 0.51 -26.34 11.49
CA GLU A 151 -0.62 -26.99 10.83
C GLU A 151 -1.18 -28.13 11.67
N GLY A 152 -2.52 -28.19 11.79
CA GLY A 152 -3.17 -29.23 12.58
C GLY A 152 -3.38 -28.90 14.06
N HIS A 153 -2.64 -27.93 14.62
CA HIS A 153 -2.76 -27.55 16.02
C HIS A 153 -4.07 -26.78 16.30
N PRO A 154 -4.73 -26.94 17.48
CA PRO A 154 -5.95 -26.18 17.82
C PRO A 154 -5.74 -24.66 17.88
N HIS A 155 -4.53 -24.25 18.25
CA HIS A 155 -4.10 -22.83 18.30
C HIS A 155 -3.35 -22.37 17.05
N ASP A 156 -3.45 -23.12 15.95
CA ASP A 156 -2.93 -22.68 14.66
C ASP A 156 -3.66 -21.42 14.18
N PHE A 157 -2.92 -20.48 13.60
CA PHE A 157 -3.44 -19.15 13.26
C PHE A 157 -4.58 -19.18 12.22
N GLU A 158 -4.65 -20.21 11.38
CA GLU A 158 -5.75 -20.40 10.41
C GLU A 158 -7.03 -20.97 11.05
N ARG A 159 -6.91 -21.59 12.23
CA ARG A 159 -8.01 -22.29 12.91
C ARG A 159 -8.58 -21.56 14.12
N LEU A 160 -7.76 -20.79 14.83
CA LEU A 160 -8.16 -20.12 16.06
C LEU A 160 -9.23 -19.05 15.77
N ASP A 161 -10.38 -19.13 16.45
CA ASP A 161 -11.37 -18.04 16.48
C ASP A 161 -10.86 -16.91 17.39
N ILE A 162 -10.14 -15.96 16.77
CA ILE A 162 -9.52 -14.83 17.47
C ILE A 162 -10.58 -13.93 18.13
N PRO A 163 -11.68 -13.53 17.45
CA PRO A 163 -12.73 -12.72 18.07
C PRO A 163 -13.42 -13.40 19.26
N GLU A 164 -13.66 -14.71 19.20
CA GLU A 164 -14.25 -15.45 20.32
C GLU A 164 -13.32 -15.45 21.53
N TYR A 165 -12.02 -15.71 21.33
CA TYR A 165 -11.05 -15.66 22.41
C TYR A 165 -10.92 -14.25 23.01
N ALA A 166 -10.88 -13.21 22.18
CA ALA A 166 -10.88 -11.82 22.65
C ALA A 166 -12.15 -11.46 23.43
N ARG A 167 -13.33 -11.96 23.02
CA ARG A 167 -14.59 -11.79 23.78
C ARG A 167 -14.52 -12.48 25.13
N TYR A 168 -13.93 -13.68 25.21
CA TYR A 168 -13.69 -14.36 26.49
C TYR A 168 -12.79 -13.52 27.41
N LEU A 169 -11.70 -12.94 26.88
CA LEU A 169 -10.81 -12.05 27.64
C LEU A 169 -11.52 -10.76 28.09
N TRP A 170 -12.42 -10.21 27.28
CA TRP A 170 -13.23 -9.04 27.62
C TRP A 170 -14.16 -9.32 28.80
N LEU A 171 -14.93 -10.41 28.71
CA LEU A 171 -15.84 -10.83 29.77
C LEU A 171 -15.11 -11.13 31.07
N ARG A 172 -13.93 -11.76 31.00
CA ARG A 172 -13.11 -12.00 32.19
C ARG A 172 -12.64 -10.69 32.83
N TRP A 173 -12.16 -9.74 32.04
CA TRP A 173 -11.64 -8.47 32.54
C TRP A 173 -12.74 -7.55 33.09
N ILE A 174 -13.92 -7.52 32.46
CA ILE A 174 -15.09 -6.78 32.97
C ILE A 174 -15.53 -7.31 34.33
N ASN A 175 -15.58 -8.63 34.49
CA ASN A 175 -16.07 -9.27 35.71
C ASN A 175 -15.00 -9.34 36.81
N ASP A 176 -13.82 -8.74 36.61
CA ASP A 176 -12.80 -8.65 37.64
C ASP A 176 -13.26 -7.69 38.76
N PRO A 177 -13.13 -8.06 40.05
CA PRO A 177 -13.49 -7.19 41.17
C PRO A 177 -12.86 -5.80 41.11
N ASP A 178 -11.65 -5.68 40.59
CA ASP A 178 -10.93 -4.39 40.48
C ASP A 178 -11.53 -3.48 39.38
N ASN A 179 -12.43 -4.02 38.54
CA ASN A 179 -13.12 -3.31 37.47
C ASN A 179 -14.59 -3.00 37.75
N TYR A 180 -15.09 -3.25 38.96
CA TYR A 180 -16.51 -3.05 39.32
C TYR A 180 -17.06 -1.66 38.97
N GLY A 181 -16.24 -0.60 39.16
CA GLY A 181 -16.64 0.76 38.81
C GLY A 181 -16.90 0.95 37.31
N PHE A 182 -16.11 0.28 36.46
CA PHE A 182 -16.26 0.35 35.01
C PHE A 182 -17.48 -0.48 34.55
N LEU A 183 -17.66 -1.67 35.11
CA LEU A 183 -18.85 -2.49 34.86
C LEU A 183 -20.14 -1.72 35.18
N ARG A 184 -20.19 -1.04 36.34
CA ARG A 184 -21.34 -0.21 36.72
C ARG A 184 -21.61 0.91 35.71
N GLN A 185 -20.58 1.49 35.11
CA GLN A 185 -20.74 2.49 34.07
C GLN A 185 -21.23 1.89 32.75
N LEU A 186 -20.72 0.71 32.37
CA LEU A 186 -21.16 0.00 31.18
C LEU A 186 -22.64 -0.36 31.24
N ASP A 187 -23.13 -0.71 32.44
CA ASP A 187 -24.52 -1.05 32.75
C ASP A 187 -25.43 0.19 32.94
N ASP A 188 -24.91 1.42 32.83
CA ASP A 188 -25.72 2.63 32.93
C ASP A 188 -26.63 2.74 31.69
N LEU A 189 -27.95 2.75 31.92
CA LEU A 189 -28.95 2.81 30.85
C LEU A 189 -28.80 4.04 29.94
N ARG A 190 -28.25 5.15 30.46
CA ARG A 190 -27.98 6.37 29.67
C ARG A 190 -26.89 6.15 28.61
N LEU A 191 -26.08 5.11 28.77
CA LEU A 191 -24.93 4.79 27.93
C LEU A 191 -25.13 3.48 27.14
N ALA A 192 -26.32 2.88 27.14
CA ALA A 192 -26.55 1.58 26.51
C ALA A 192 -26.03 1.52 25.05
N SER A 193 -26.33 2.53 24.22
CA SER A 193 -25.82 2.61 22.84
C SER A 193 -24.29 2.76 22.79
N ALA A 194 -23.73 3.57 23.69
CA ALA A 194 -22.29 3.83 23.75
C ALA A 194 -21.51 2.58 24.20
N SER A 195 -22.08 1.74 25.06
CA SER A 195 -21.48 0.48 25.53
C SER A 195 -21.33 -0.54 24.39
N GLU A 196 -22.35 -0.69 23.54
CA GLU A 196 -22.26 -1.55 22.34
C GLU A 196 -21.24 -1.01 21.33
N LEU A 197 -21.25 0.30 21.08
CA LEU A 197 -20.30 0.96 20.20
C LEU A 197 -18.85 0.87 20.72
N LEU A 198 -18.66 0.93 22.03
CA LEU A 198 -17.36 0.70 22.66
C LEU A 198 -16.86 -0.71 22.37
N PHE A 199 -17.71 -1.72 22.60
CA PHE A 199 -17.34 -3.11 22.37
C PHE A 199 -17.00 -3.36 20.89
N ASP A 200 -17.81 -2.89 19.94
CA ASP A 200 -17.49 -2.97 18.50
C ASP A 200 -16.14 -2.28 18.20
N HIS A 201 -15.91 -1.08 18.75
CA HIS A 201 -14.68 -0.32 18.52
C HIS A 201 -13.43 -1.05 19.01
N ILE A 202 -13.42 -1.53 20.26
CA ILE A 202 -12.26 -2.22 20.84
C ILE A 202 -12.04 -3.60 20.21
N MET A 203 -13.07 -4.21 19.62
CA MET A 203 -12.99 -5.50 18.96
C MET A 203 -12.45 -5.43 17.52
N LYS A 204 -12.49 -4.25 16.87
CA LYS A 204 -12.02 -4.07 15.48
C LYS A 204 -10.65 -4.67 15.18
N PRO A 205 -9.60 -4.51 16.01
CA PRO A 205 -8.31 -5.16 15.77
C PRO A 205 -8.41 -6.67 15.63
N PHE A 206 -9.22 -7.34 16.45
CA PHE A 206 -9.40 -8.80 16.41
C PHE A 206 -10.20 -9.25 15.19
N TYR A 207 -11.18 -8.45 14.76
CA TYR A 207 -11.89 -8.70 13.51
C TYR A 207 -10.97 -8.57 12.29
N ILE A 208 -10.06 -7.57 12.26
CA ILE A 208 -9.06 -7.46 11.17
C ILE A 208 -8.16 -8.69 11.11
N LEU A 209 -7.74 -9.24 12.25
CA LEU A 209 -6.94 -10.47 12.28
C LEU A 209 -7.74 -11.68 11.75
N ASP A 210 -9.03 -11.78 12.09
CA ASP A 210 -9.91 -12.85 11.59
C ASP A 210 -10.25 -12.67 10.10
N GLU A 211 -10.36 -11.45 9.59
CA GLU A 211 -10.53 -11.17 8.16
C GLU A 211 -9.31 -11.64 7.34
N ILE A 212 -8.08 -11.44 7.86
CA ILE A 212 -6.85 -11.98 7.24
C ILE A 212 -6.88 -13.51 7.22
N ARG A 213 -7.48 -14.14 8.24
CA ARG A 213 -7.61 -15.60 8.37
C ARG A 213 -8.62 -16.20 7.38
N ARG A 214 -9.76 -15.54 7.16
CA ARG A 214 -10.88 -16.06 6.36
C ARG A 214 -10.80 -15.77 4.87
N GLU A 215 -9.83 -14.97 4.42
CA GLU A 215 -9.63 -14.55 3.02
C GLU A 215 -10.79 -13.74 2.40
N GLU A 216 -11.92 -13.53 3.08
CA GLU A 216 -13.10 -12.80 2.56
C GLU A 216 -12.78 -11.41 1.98
N ARG A 217 -11.71 -10.77 2.47
CA ARG A 217 -11.21 -9.46 2.01
C ARG A 217 -9.71 -9.44 1.72
N TRP A 218 -9.03 -10.55 1.99
CA TRP A 218 -7.57 -10.71 1.91
C TRP A 218 -7.31 -11.92 1.02
N ASP A 219 -7.71 -11.79 -0.24
CA ASP A 219 -7.41 -12.82 -1.22
C ASP A 219 -5.96 -12.67 -1.64
N PHE A 220 -5.16 -13.68 -1.32
CA PHE A 220 -3.77 -13.73 -1.71
C PHE A 220 -3.56 -14.60 -2.95
N THR A 221 -4.57 -15.29 -3.48
CA THR A 221 -4.36 -16.34 -4.50
C THR A 221 -3.82 -15.79 -5.82
N ASP A 222 -4.41 -14.70 -6.31
CA ASP A 222 -4.08 -14.07 -7.60
C ASP A 222 -2.99 -12.99 -7.51
N ASP A 223 -2.69 -12.49 -6.31
CA ASP A 223 -1.74 -11.38 -6.12
C ASP A 223 -0.28 -11.86 -6.21
N VAL A 224 0.59 -11.08 -6.85
CA VAL A 224 2.02 -11.39 -6.98
C VAL A 224 2.81 -10.74 -5.82
N PHE A 225 3.39 -11.56 -4.93
CA PHE A 225 4.24 -11.08 -3.83
C PHE A 225 5.71 -11.43 -4.09
N SER A 226 6.59 -10.46 -3.87
CA SER A 226 8.03 -10.63 -4.04
C SER A 226 8.64 -11.29 -2.80
N VAL A 227 9.77 -11.99 -2.96
CA VAL A 227 10.58 -12.45 -1.81
C VAL A 227 10.94 -11.29 -0.86
N PHE A 228 11.08 -10.07 -1.37
CA PHE A 228 11.33 -8.87 -0.57
C PHE A 228 10.12 -8.48 0.27
N SER A 229 8.90 -8.64 -0.24
CA SER A 229 7.66 -8.49 0.52
C SER A 229 7.64 -9.49 1.68
N TYR A 230 8.01 -10.76 1.45
CA TYR A 230 8.14 -11.77 2.52
C TYR A 230 9.15 -11.37 3.59
N MET A 231 10.31 -10.86 3.21
CA MET A 231 11.30 -10.36 4.17
C MET A 231 10.83 -9.10 4.90
N SER A 232 10.07 -8.23 4.25
CA SER A 232 9.46 -7.07 4.89
C SER A 232 8.47 -7.51 5.99
N LEU A 233 7.78 -8.63 5.79
CA LEU A 233 6.78 -9.18 6.72
C LEU A 233 7.44 -9.97 7.85
N LEU A 234 8.24 -10.98 7.51
CA LEU A 234 8.76 -11.98 8.44
C LEU A 234 10.13 -11.63 9.02
N GLY A 235 10.94 -10.85 8.30
CA GLY A 235 12.31 -10.52 8.66
C GLY A 235 13.27 -11.70 8.47
N LYS A 236 13.81 -12.24 9.58
CA LYS A 236 15.02 -13.09 9.58
C LYS A 236 14.94 -14.36 8.74
N GLY A 237 13.84 -15.11 8.78
CA GLY A 237 13.76 -16.37 8.04
C GLY A 237 13.89 -16.20 6.52
N ALA A 238 13.38 -15.09 5.98
CA ALA A 238 13.41 -14.82 4.54
C ALA A 238 14.71 -14.12 4.08
N PHE A 239 15.54 -13.63 5.02
CA PHE A 239 16.75 -12.86 4.72
C PHE A 239 17.73 -13.59 3.79
N PRO A 240 18.08 -14.88 4.02
CA PRO A 240 19.08 -15.53 3.20
C PRO A 240 18.62 -15.80 1.77
N VAL A 241 17.33 -16.13 1.59
CA VAL A 241 16.71 -16.30 0.27
C VAL A 241 16.71 -14.97 -0.48
N CYS A 242 16.33 -13.88 0.20
CA CYS A 242 16.37 -12.53 -0.39
C CYS A 242 17.77 -12.12 -0.84
N LEU A 243 18.78 -12.36 -0.01
CA LEU A 243 20.17 -12.03 -0.35
C LEU A 243 20.62 -12.77 -1.62
N PHE A 244 20.25 -14.05 -1.74
CA PHE A 244 20.54 -14.82 -2.94
C PHE A 244 19.83 -14.26 -4.19
N CYS A 245 18.54 -13.93 -4.07
CA CYS A 245 17.78 -13.30 -5.15
C CYS A 245 18.40 -11.97 -5.59
N ILE A 246 18.80 -11.11 -4.65
CA ILE A 246 19.48 -9.83 -4.96
C ILE A 246 20.76 -10.06 -5.73
N ILE A 247 21.61 -11.00 -5.28
CA ILE A 247 22.87 -11.28 -5.97
C ILE A 247 22.59 -11.67 -7.42
N MET A 248 21.63 -12.57 -7.65
CA MET A 248 21.28 -13.00 -9.01
C MET A 248 20.73 -11.84 -9.86
N GLN A 249 19.81 -11.04 -9.30
CA GLN A 249 19.19 -9.90 -9.99
C GLN A 249 20.17 -8.77 -10.29
N PHE A 250 21.24 -8.59 -9.52
CA PHE A 250 22.25 -7.57 -9.81
C PHE A 250 23.37 -8.08 -10.73
N VAL A 251 23.75 -9.36 -10.62
CA VAL A 251 24.86 -9.92 -11.40
C VAL A 251 24.51 -9.93 -12.89
N ILE A 252 23.31 -10.34 -13.28
CA ILE A 252 22.93 -10.45 -14.70
C ILE A 252 22.95 -9.07 -15.40
N PRO A 253 22.24 -8.03 -14.91
CA PRO A 253 22.30 -6.70 -15.52
C PRO A 253 23.67 -6.05 -15.43
N LEU A 254 24.45 -6.30 -14.37
CA LEU A 254 25.80 -5.76 -14.25
C LEU A 254 26.72 -6.36 -15.32
N LEU A 255 26.62 -7.66 -15.60
CA LEU A 255 27.38 -8.30 -16.67
C LEU A 255 26.98 -7.74 -18.04
N LEU A 256 25.68 -7.57 -18.30
CA LEU A 256 25.18 -6.93 -19.54
C LEU A 256 25.66 -5.49 -19.68
N LEU A 257 25.65 -4.71 -18.58
CA LEU A 257 26.15 -3.35 -18.57
C LEU A 257 27.66 -3.31 -18.84
N MET A 258 28.46 -4.17 -18.17
CA MET A 258 29.90 -4.23 -18.40
C MET A 258 30.23 -4.58 -19.84
N GLU A 259 29.51 -5.53 -20.45
CA GLU A 259 29.65 -5.89 -21.87
C GLU A 259 29.29 -4.70 -22.79
N SER A 260 28.15 -4.04 -22.56
CA SER A 260 27.74 -2.88 -23.36
C SER A 260 28.74 -1.71 -23.29
N LEU A 261 29.30 -1.45 -22.09
CA LEU A 261 30.31 -0.41 -21.88
C LEU A 261 31.68 -0.80 -22.46
N THR A 262 32.06 -2.08 -22.42
CA THR A 262 33.33 -2.52 -23.04
C THR A 262 33.28 -2.42 -24.56
N ILE A 263 32.12 -2.67 -25.18
CA ILE A 263 31.91 -2.49 -26.62
C ILE A 263 31.89 -1.00 -26.99
N ALA A 264 31.24 -0.14 -26.20
CA ALA A 264 31.18 1.31 -26.45
C ALA A 264 32.53 2.04 -26.24
N ASN A 265 33.44 1.48 -25.45
CA ASN A 265 34.69 2.15 -25.07
C ASN A 265 35.89 1.80 -25.97
N TYR A 266 35.79 0.76 -26.81
CA TYR A 266 36.96 0.32 -27.58
C TYR A 266 37.18 1.12 -28.87
N ASP A 267 36.13 1.62 -29.53
CA ASP A 267 36.27 2.33 -30.81
C ASP A 267 36.07 3.86 -30.76
N THR A 268 35.31 4.38 -29.78
CA THR A 268 34.87 5.80 -29.82
C THR A 268 35.60 6.76 -28.88
N TRP A 269 36.30 6.28 -27.85
CA TRP A 269 36.77 7.16 -26.75
C TRP A 269 38.17 7.72 -26.96
N ALA A 270 38.92 7.20 -27.95
CA ALA A 270 40.33 7.52 -28.15
C ALA A 270 40.60 8.63 -29.19
N LYS A 271 39.61 9.07 -29.97
CA LYS A 271 39.81 10.04 -31.04
C LYS A 271 38.55 10.87 -31.34
N GLU A 272 38.40 12.02 -30.70
CA GLU A 272 38.07 13.29 -31.38
C GLU A 272 37.93 14.46 -30.39
N ASP A 273 38.65 15.52 -30.73
CA ASP A 273 38.71 16.85 -30.13
C ASP A 273 37.39 17.65 -30.23
N ASP A 274 37.13 18.46 -29.20
CA ASP A 274 36.50 19.81 -29.25
C ASP A 274 35.10 20.02 -29.86
N ARG A 275 34.23 19.00 -29.97
CA ARG A 275 32.80 19.22 -30.36
C ARG A 275 31.88 19.44 -29.16
N SER A 276 30.89 20.33 -29.31
CA SER A 276 29.93 20.66 -28.26
C SER A 276 29.16 19.41 -27.82
N TYR A 277 28.86 19.29 -26.52
CA TYR A 277 28.07 18.17 -25.96
C TYR A 277 26.75 17.93 -26.71
N PHE A 278 26.18 18.97 -27.30
CA PHE A 278 24.95 18.90 -28.09
C PHE A 278 25.14 18.16 -29.43
N ASP A 279 26.26 18.34 -30.12
CA ASP A 279 26.58 17.59 -31.35
C ASP A 279 26.85 16.11 -31.07
N TYR A 280 27.42 15.81 -29.89
CA TYR A 280 27.62 14.44 -29.42
C TYR A 280 26.28 13.72 -29.16
N VAL A 281 25.37 14.40 -28.46
CA VAL A 281 24.00 13.92 -28.24
C VAL A 281 23.29 13.71 -29.58
N ILE A 282 23.37 14.65 -30.52
CA ILE A 282 22.80 14.50 -31.86
C ILE A 282 23.40 13.31 -32.62
N LYS A 283 24.71 13.05 -32.54
CA LYS A 283 25.33 11.87 -33.17
C LYS A 283 24.89 10.53 -32.55
N ILE A 284 24.58 10.50 -31.25
CA ILE A 284 24.05 9.30 -30.59
C ILE A 284 22.61 9.02 -31.04
N PHE A 285 21.79 10.07 -31.22
CA PHE A 285 20.35 9.92 -31.47
C PHE A 285 19.94 10.01 -32.93
N CYS A 286 20.69 10.73 -33.76
CA CYS A 286 20.57 10.71 -35.21
C CYS A 286 21.71 9.84 -35.74
N VAL A 287 21.44 8.57 -36.03
CA VAL A 287 22.42 7.69 -36.67
C VAL A 287 22.75 8.29 -38.04
N THR A 288 23.95 8.83 -38.21
CA THR A 288 24.45 9.42 -39.47
C THR A 288 25.64 8.64 -40.00
N ASP A 289 25.63 7.31 -39.85
CA ASP A 289 26.72 6.49 -40.35
C ASP A 289 26.68 6.50 -41.89
N ASP A 290 27.68 7.14 -42.52
CA ASP A 290 27.73 7.40 -43.96
C ASP A 290 27.80 6.11 -44.80
N GLU A 291 28.14 4.96 -44.18
CA GLU A 291 28.19 3.64 -44.83
C GLU A 291 26.92 2.78 -44.59
N ALA A 292 26.02 3.19 -43.68
CA ALA A 292 24.79 2.45 -43.43
C ALA A 292 23.80 2.66 -44.59
N GLN A 293 23.50 1.60 -45.34
CA GLN A 293 22.50 1.62 -46.42
C GLN A 293 21.22 2.31 -45.94
N CYS A 294 20.79 3.37 -46.65
CA CYS A 294 19.66 4.24 -46.26
C CYS A 294 18.40 3.46 -45.84
N THR A 295 18.14 2.29 -46.42
CA THR A 295 17.01 1.42 -46.05
C THR A 295 17.15 0.83 -44.64
N ARG A 296 18.35 0.40 -44.22
CA ARG A 296 18.59 -0.15 -42.86
C ARG A 296 18.36 0.93 -41.82
N LEU A 297 18.91 2.13 -42.04
CA LEU A 297 18.73 3.29 -41.17
C LEU A 297 17.25 3.65 -40.98
N ARG A 298 16.48 3.57 -42.08
CA ARG A 298 15.04 3.84 -42.06
C ARG A 298 14.28 2.88 -41.16
N VAL A 299 14.54 1.58 -41.34
CA VAL A 299 13.90 0.52 -40.55
C VAL A 299 14.32 0.57 -39.09
N THR A 300 15.60 0.81 -38.79
CA THR A 300 16.10 0.98 -37.40
C THR A 300 15.38 2.12 -36.70
N THR A 301 15.25 3.27 -37.35
CA THR A 301 14.53 4.42 -36.78
C THR A 301 13.05 4.11 -36.54
N LEU A 302 12.37 3.41 -37.45
CA LEU A 302 10.98 3.00 -37.20
C LEU A 302 10.87 2.00 -36.04
N MET A 303 11.81 1.05 -35.92
CA MET A 303 11.82 0.07 -34.83
C MET A 303 12.06 0.72 -33.47
N ILE A 304 13.03 1.63 -33.36
CA ILE A 304 13.27 2.40 -32.12
C ILE A 304 11.99 3.16 -31.73
N GLY A 305 11.33 3.83 -32.70
CA GLY A 305 10.09 4.55 -32.44
C GLY A 305 8.95 3.64 -31.97
N GLY A 306 8.85 2.43 -32.56
CA GLY A 306 7.91 1.40 -32.13
C GLY A 306 8.13 0.93 -30.70
N VAL A 307 9.39 0.65 -30.33
CA VAL A 307 9.76 0.26 -28.94
C VAL A 307 9.45 1.39 -27.95
N GLN A 308 9.76 2.64 -28.30
CA GLN A 308 9.42 3.78 -27.45
C GLN A 308 7.91 3.97 -27.27
N MET A 309 7.12 3.79 -28.32
CA MET A 309 5.66 3.82 -28.22
C MET A 309 5.15 2.72 -27.29
N LEU A 310 5.71 1.51 -27.37
CA LEU A 310 5.39 0.43 -26.44
C LEU A 310 5.73 0.82 -24.99
N TYR A 311 6.89 1.46 -24.76
CA TYR A 311 7.26 1.92 -23.42
C TYR A 311 6.33 3.02 -22.88
N LEU A 312 5.85 3.92 -23.73
CA LEU A 312 4.92 4.98 -23.34
C LEU A 312 3.51 4.46 -23.08
N LEU A 313 3.03 3.50 -23.89
CA LEU A 313 1.64 3.04 -23.86
C LEU A 313 1.40 1.86 -22.92
N GLN A 314 2.41 1.04 -22.66
CA GLN A 314 2.30 -0.16 -21.83
C GLN A 314 3.16 -0.05 -20.57
N VAL A 315 4.48 0.02 -20.73
CA VAL A 315 5.42 -0.05 -19.60
C VAL A 315 5.22 1.10 -18.62
N GLY A 316 5.10 2.35 -19.10
CA GLY A 316 4.88 3.51 -18.24
C GLY A 316 3.61 3.41 -17.39
N PRO A 317 2.43 3.16 -17.98
CA PRO A 317 1.19 2.92 -17.25
C PRO A 317 1.26 1.75 -16.26
N ASP A 318 1.80 0.60 -16.68
CA ASP A 318 1.91 -0.61 -15.83
C ASP A 318 2.79 -0.35 -14.61
N MET A 319 3.95 0.30 -14.82
CA MET A 319 4.81 0.71 -13.72
C MET A 319 4.17 1.75 -12.81
N ALA A 320 3.36 2.67 -13.35
CA ALA A 320 2.66 3.65 -12.54
C ALA A 320 1.59 3.00 -11.65
N ALA A 321 0.88 1.99 -12.17
CA ALA A 321 -0.07 1.19 -11.42
C ALA A 321 0.62 0.37 -10.31
N LYS A 322 1.70 -0.35 -10.66
CA LYS A 322 2.51 -1.13 -9.71
C LYS A 322 3.11 -0.24 -8.62
N PHE A 323 3.62 0.94 -8.98
CA PHE A 323 4.09 1.95 -8.03
C PHE A 323 3.01 2.38 -7.03
N ALA A 324 1.77 2.60 -7.49
CA ALA A 324 0.67 2.98 -6.62
C ALA A 324 0.34 1.88 -5.58
N GLN A 325 0.47 0.61 -5.95
CA GLN A 325 0.34 -0.52 -5.02
C GLN A 325 1.48 -0.56 -3.99
N ILE A 326 2.73 -0.35 -4.42
CA ILE A 326 3.92 -0.39 -3.56
C ILE A 326 3.92 0.72 -2.50
N ILE A 327 3.46 1.92 -2.88
CA ILE A 327 3.34 3.01 -1.91
C ILE A 327 2.22 2.74 -0.89
N GLY A 328 1.45 1.66 -1.01
CA GLY A 328 0.43 1.29 -0.05
C GLY A 328 -0.82 2.16 -0.18
N ALA A 329 -1.20 2.51 -1.42
CA ALA A 329 -2.54 2.99 -1.69
C ALA A 329 -3.45 1.76 -1.84
N GLY A 330 -4.02 1.28 -0.73
CA GLY A 330 -4.97 0.17 -0.77
C GLY A 330 -6.38 0.69 -1.07
N ARG A 331 -7.07 0.16 -2.08
CA ARG A 331 -8.53 0.32 -2.18
C ARG A 331 -9.21 -0.72 -1.28
N PHE A 332 -10.41 -0.38 -0.77
CA PHE A 332 -11.34 -1.35 -0.14
C PHE A 332 -12.05 -2.21 -1.20
N VAL A 333 -11.36 -2.52 -2.30
CA VAL A 333 -11.79 -3.47 -3.33
C VAL A 333 -10.96 -4.74 -3.13
N PRO A 334 -11.53 -5.95 -3.27
CA PRO A 334 -10.82 -7.22 -3.08
C PRO A 334 -9.52 -7.36 -3.90
N GLU A 335 -9.41 -6.66 -5.03
CA GLU A 335 -8.34 -6.77 -6.03
C GLU A 335 -6.98 -6.12 -5.67
N TYR A 336 -6.73 -5.75 -4.40
CA TYR A 336 -5.49 -5.04 -4.02
C TYR A 336 -4.93 -5.46 -2.64
N SER A 337 -4.76 -6.76 -2.37
CA SER A 337 -4.20 -7.22 -1.09
C SER A 337 -2.75 -6.75 -0.90
N VAL A 338 -1.93 -6.72 -1.96
CA VAL A 338 -0.55 -6.15 -1.93
C VAL A 338 -0.54 -4.70 -1.40
N GLY A 339 -1.42 -3.85 -1.91
CA GLY A 339 -1.51 -2.45 -1.49
C GLY A 339 -1.87 -2.29 -0.01
N ARG A 340 -2.75 -3.14 0.51
CA ARG A 340 -3.13 -3.16 1.93
C ARG A 340 -1.99 -3.67 2.82
N VAL A 341 -1.28 -4.71 2.39
CA VAL A 341 -0.09 -5.20 3.08
C VAL A 341 0.95 -4.09 3.20
N ASN A 342 1.25 -3.39 2.11
CA ASN A 342 2.21 -2.29 2.10
C ASN A 342 1.75 -1.09 2.95
N ALA A 343 0.45 -0.79 2.98
CA ALA A 343 -0.11 0.21 3.88
C ALA A 343 0.10 -0.17 5.36
N MET A 344 -0.17 -1.42 5.74
CA MET A 344 0.10 -1.91 7.10
C MET A 344 1.59 -1.86 7.45
N ARG A 345 2.47 -2.27 6.52
CA ARG A 345 3.92 -2.16 6.70
C ARG A 345 4.34 -0.72 6.94
N GLN A 346 3.75 0.23 6.21
CA GLN A 346 4.03 1.66 6.42
C GLN A 346 3.60 2.14 7.81
N ILE A 347 2.46 1.66 8.35
CA ILE A 347 2.04 1.96 9.73
C ILE A 347 3.10 1.49 10.74
N VAL A 348 3.58 0.25 10.62
CA VAL A 348 4.60 -0.29 11.53
C VAL A 348 5.92 0.47 11.40
N ARG A 349 6.31 0.81 10.18
CA ARG A 349 7.51 1.62 9.89
C ARG A 349 7.46 2.99 10.56
N GLU A 350 6.33 3.69 10.47
CA GLU A 350 6.14 5.01 11.11
C GLU A 350 6.20 4.93 12.65
N LYS A 351 5.74 3.81 13.23
CA LYS A 351 5.93 3.58 14.67
C LYS A 351 7.40 3.36 15.03
N ASN A 352 8.24 2.95 14.07
CA ASN A 352 9.64 2.54 14.23
C ASN A 352 9.80 1.24 15.04
N GLU A 353 8.85 0.32 14.90
CA GLU A 353 8.76 -0.95 15.66
C GLU A 353 9.24 -2.17 14.85
N ASP A 354 9.76 -1.93 13.65
CA ASP A 354 10.31 -2.95 12.77
C ASP A 354 11.66 -3.47 13.23
N ARG A 355 11.87 -4.77 13.00
CA ARG A 355 13.22 -5.37 13.02
C ARG A 355 14.06 -4.82 11.86
N ILE A 356 15.38 -4.85 11.98
CA ILE A 356 16.30 -4.32 10.97
C ILE A 356 16.07 -5.01 9.62
N GLU A 357 15.85 -6.33 9.65
CA GLU A 357 15.60 -7.17 8.48
C GLU A 357 14.28 -6.79 7.79
N GLN A 358 13.24 -6.50 8.56
CA GLN A 358 11.95 -6.05 8.01
C GLN A 358 12.07 -4.66 7.36
N LYS A 359 12.85 -3.75 7.95
CA LYS A 359 13.13 -2.43 7.35
C LYS A 359 13.89 -2.58 6.04
N PHE A 360 14.90 -3.46 6.02
CA PHE A 360 15.70 -3.71 4.83
C PHE A 360 14.86 -4.40 3.75
N GLY A 361 14.02 -5.38 4.11
CA GLY A 361 13.07 -6.01 3.18
C GLY A 361 12.09 -5.00 2.57
N LEU A 362 11.51 -4.11 3.38
CA LEU A 362 10.63 -3.05 2.88
C LEU A 362 11.37 -2.05 1.97
N PHE A 363 12.61 -1.72 2.32
CA PHE A 363 13.46 -0.87 1.49
C PHE A 363 13.76 -1.52 0.13
N LEU A 364 14.13 -2.79 0.13
CA LEU A 364 14.38 -3.57 -1.09
C LEU A 364 13.12 -3.71 -1.93
N ASP A 365 11.98 -4.03 -1.33
CA ASP A 365 10.72 -4.17 -2.05
C ASP A 365 10.33 -2.86 -2.74
N PHE A 366 10.51 -1.72 -2.06
CA PHE A 366 10.31 -0.41 -2.65
C PHE A 366 11.33 -0.14 -3.78
N TYR A 367 12.62 -0.37 -3.53
CA TYR A 367 13.70 -0.08 -4.47
C TYR A 367 13.61 -0.93 -5.75
N MET A 368 13.45 -2.25 -5.58
CA MET A 368 13.44 -3.20 -6.69
C MET A 368 12.23 -3.01 -7.59
N ASN A 369 11.08 -2.66 -7.02
CA ASN A 369 9.88 -2.46 -7.83
C ASN A 369 9.64 -1.01 -8.28
N SER A 370 10.34 -0.01 -7.72
CA SER A 370 10.10 1.42 -8.04
C SER A 370 11.29 2.16 -8.63
N LEU A 371 12.53 1.70 -8.44
CA LEU A 371 13.73 2.35 -8.97
C LEU A 371 14.47 1.46 -9.97
N TYR A 372 14.79 0.23 -9.55
CA TYR A 372 15.56 -0.72 -10.34
C TYR A 372 14.93 -0.95 -11.72
N VAL A 373 13.61 -1.15 -11.77
CA VAL A 373 12.90 -1.36 -13.04
C VAL A 373 13.10 -0.15 -13.98
N TYR A 374 12.85 1.08 -13.52
CA TYR A 374 13.08 2.26 -14.36
C TYR A 374 14.52 2.40 -14.84
N LEU A 375 15.50 2.08 -13.98
CA LEU A 375 16.91 2.11 -14.36
C LEU A 375 17.23 1.09 -15.46
N LEU A 376 16.66 -0.12 -15.40
CA LEU A 376 16.80 -1.12 -16.46
C LEU A 376 16.25 -0.62 -17.79
N PHE A 377 15.04 -0.04 -17.81
CA PHE A 377 14.45 0.46 -19.04
C PHE A 377 15.18 1.67 -19.60
N ILE A 378 15.70 2.57 -18.75
CA ILE A 378 16.56 3.69 -19.20
C ILE A 378 17.86 3.17 -19.80
N LEU A 379 18.49 2.17 -19.17
CA LEU A 379 19.69 1.52 -19.69
C LEU A 379 19.41 0.84 -21.02
N ASN A 380 18.24 0.24 -21.18
CA ASN A 380 17.86 -0.36 -22.45
C ASN A 380 17.61 0.68 -23.54
N LEU A 381 16.96 1.81 -23.21
CA LEU A 381 16.86 2.94 -24.15
C LEU A 381 18.25 3.35 -24.64
N TYR A 382 19.20 3.55 -23.71
CA TYR A 382 20.58 3.86 -24.07
C TYR A 382 21.19 2.80 -25.01
N ASN A 383 20.99 1.51 -24.73
CA ASN A 383 21.50 0.43 -25.56
C ASN A 383 20.86 0.42 -26.96
N ILE A 384 19.53 0.54 -27.09
CA ILE A 384 18.89 0.52 -28.41
C ILE A 384 19.26 1.73 -29.27
N PHE A 385 19.48 2.90 -28.66
CA PHE A 385 19.94 4.08 -29.39
C PHE A 385 21.37 3.96 -29.90
N SER A 386 22.19 3.12 -29.25
CA SER A 386 23.55 2.87 -29.71
C SER A 386 23.66 1.87 -30.88
N LYS A 387 22.53 1.31 -31.36
CA LYS A 387 22.53 0.26 -32.39
C LYS A 387 22.13 0.79 -33.77
N VAL A 388 22.81 0.29 -34.78
CA VAL A 388 22.59 0.64 -36.20
C VAL A 388 21.69 -0.39 -36.89
N ASP A 389 21.69 -1.64 -36.44
CA ASP A 389 20.88 -2.73 -37.00
C ASP A 389 19.48 -2.80 -36.35
N PRO A 390 18.39 -2.81 -37.13
CA PRO A 390 17.03 -2.93 -36.59
C PRO A 390 16.80 -4.23 -35.79
N PHE A 391 17.41 -5.35 -36.21
CA PHE A 391 17.29 -6.60 -35.47
C PHE A 391 18.02 -6.54 -34.13
N GLU A 392 19.16 -5.84 -34.04
CA GLU A 392 19.83 -5.62 -32.74
C GLU A 392 18.98 -4.76 -31.82
N VAL A 393 18.29 -3.73 -32.33
CA VAL A 393 17.31 -2.95 -31.55
C VAL A 393 16.23 -3.86 -30.99
N LEU A 394 15.63 -4.70 -31.84
CA LEU A 394 14.57 -5.61 -31.43
C LEU A 394 15.07 -6.67 -30.43
N TYR A 395 16.22 -7.28 -30.67
CA TYR A 395 16.80 -8.29 -29.79
C TYR A 395 17.16 -7.72 -28.42
N ASN A 396 17.71 -6.49 -28.35
CA ASN A 396 17.98 -5.84 -27.06
C ASN A 396 16.69 -5.51 -26.30
N ALA A 397 15.65 -5.04 -27.01
CA ALA A 397 14.33 -4.80 -26.42
C ALA A 397 13.73 -6.09 -25.84
N ILE A 398 13.72 -7.18 -26.61
CA ILE A 398 13.21 -8.49 -26.18
C ILE A 398 14.05 -9.08 -25.05
N ALA A 399 15.39 -9.00 -25.13
CA ALA A 399 16.28 -9.54 -24.12
C ALA A 399 16.08 -8.87 -22.77
N LEU A 400 15.91 -7.54 -22.74
CA LEU A 400 15.65 -6.84 -21.49
C LEU A 400 14.26 -7.18 -20.92
N GLU A 401 13.23 -7.23 -21.77
CA GLU A 401 11.89 -7.63 -21.33
C GLU A 401 11.90 -9.07 -20.78
N PHE A 402 12.65 -9.97 -21.44
CA PHE A 402 12.87 -11.32 -20.96
C PHE A 402 13.59 -11.35 -19.61
N VAL A 403 14.65 -10.55 -19.41
CA VAL A 403 15.34 -10.42 -18.11
C VAL A 403 14.40 -9.86 -17.05
N TYR A 404 13.61 -8.84 -17.37
CA TYR A 404 12.61 -8.26 -16.47
C TYR A 404 11.56 -9.30 -16.04
N LEU A 405 10.97 -10.02 -17.00
CA LEU A 405 9.99 -11.07 -16.73
C LEU A 405 10.61 -12.25 -15.98
N MET A 406 11.84 -12.63 -16.29
CA MET A 406 12.57 -13.66 -15.54
C MET A 406 12.82 -13.23 -14.10
N ASP A 407 13.27 -11.99 -13.87
CA ASP A 407 13.50 -11.44 -12.54
C ASP A 407 12.20 -11.38 -11.73
N GLU A 408 11.12 -10.89 -12.33
CA GLU A 408 9.80 -10.81 -11.70
C GLU A 408 9.24 -12.20 -11.38
N ASN A 409 9.28 -13.13 -12.33
CA ASN A 409 8.84 -14.50 -12.12
C ASN A 409 9.68 -15.18 -11.03
N TYR A 410 11.01 -15.08 -11.11
CA TYR A 410 11.92 -15.72 -10.15
C TYR A 410 11.68 -15.25 -8.71
N VAL A 411 11.49 -13.94 -8.52
CA VAL A 411 11.26 -13.36 -7.19
C VAL A 411 9.83 -13.58 -6.68
N SER A 412 8.88 -13.84 -7.58
CA SER A 412 7.48 -14.15 -7.23
C SER A 412 7.18 -15.65 -7.12
N LEU A 413 8.13 -16.52 -7.42
CA LEU A 413 7.91 -17.96 -7.31
C LEU A 413 7.48 -18.35 -5.89
N THR A 414 6.39 -19.09 -5.76
CA THR A 414 5.84 -19.51 -4.46
C THR A 414 6.25 -20.94 -4.08
N TRP A 415 7.28 -21.52 -4.70
CA TRP A 415 7.67 -22.93 -4.43
C TRP A 415 8.03 -23.21 -2.97
N TRP A 416 8.39 -22.17 -2.21
CA TRP A 416 8.69 -22.26 -0.77
C TRP A 416 7.47 -21.97 0.14
N ASP A 417 6.35 -21.50 -0.39
CA ASP A 417 5.12 -21.15 0.35
C ASP A 417 3.88 -21.35 -0.54
N HIS A 418 3.64 -22.59 -0.99
CA HIS A 418 2.62 -22.91 -1.99
C HIS A 418 1.21 -22.44 -1.57
N ASP A 419 0.85 -22.63 -0.29
CA ASP A 419 -0.46 -22.26 0.26
C ASP A 419 -0.51 -20.82 0.81
N ARG A 420 0.57 -20.05 0.59
CA ARG A 420 0.73 -18.67 1.10
C ARG A 420 0.55 -18.56 2.62
N ARG A 421 0.83 -19.63 3.36
CA ARG A 421 0.69 -19.69 4.82
C ARG A 421 1.67 -18.76 5.51
N PHE A 422 2.93 -18.74 5.06
CA PHE A 422 3.93 -17.83 5.63
C PHE A 422 3.57 -16.38 5.35
N LEU A 423 3.04 -16.08 4.15
CA LEU A 423 2.54 -14.76 3.81
C LEU A 423 1.43 -14.33 4.77
N LYS A 424 0.36 -15.13 4.91
CA LYS A 424 -0.78 -14.83 5.81
C LYS A 424 -0.33 -14.63 7.24
N ALA A 425 0.53 -15.51 7.76
CA ALA A 425 1.05 -15.41 9.12
C ALA A 425 1.89 -14.14 9.32
N GLY A 426 2.71 -13.77 8.32
CA GLY A 426 3.49 -12.54 8.32
C GLY A 426 2.61 -11.28 8.29
N VAL A 427 1.54 -11.27 7.46
CA VAL A 427 0.56 -10.19 7.41
C VAL A 427 -0.17 -10.06 8.74
N MET A 428 -0.58 -11.18 9.36
CA MET A 428 -1.20 -11.18 10.70
C MET A 428 -0.24 -10.65 11.77
N GLU A 429 1.04 -11.03 11.76
CA GLU A 429 2.05 -10.51 12.70
C GLU A 429 2.26 -8.99 12.51
N VAL A 430 2.26 -8.51 11.27
CA VAL A 430 2.36 -7.09 10.95
C VAL A 430 1.09 -6.33 11.34
N ALA A 431 -0.09 -6.93 11.17
CA ALA A 431 -1.35 -6.35 11.66
C ALA A 431 -1.30 -6.20 13.19
N LEU A 432 -0.83 -7.22 13.92
CA LEU A 432 -0.58 -7.13 15.37
C LEU A 432 0.39 -5.98 15.71
N GLN A 433 1.50 -5.82 14.98
CA GLN A 433 2.42 -4.69 15.12
C GLN A 433 1.77 -3.33 14.82
N GLY A 434 0.86 -3.30 13.86
CA GLY A 434 0.06 -2.12 13.55
C GLY A 434 -0.84 -1.69 14.70
N GLN A 435 -1.22 -2.60 15.61
CA GLN A 435 -2.16 -2.34 16.71
C GLN A 435 -1.51 -2.22 18.08
N VAL A 436 -0.48 -3.02 18.38
CA VAL A 436 0.28 -2.93 19.62
C VAL A 436 1.16 -1.67 19.61
N ASN A 437 1.28 -0.97 20.73
CA ASN A 437 2.14 0.21 20.88
C ASN A 437 3.27 -0.07 21.87
N ILE A 438 4.31 -0.78 21.42
CA ILE A 438 5.41 -1.20 22.31
C ILE A 438 6.17 -0.01 22.87
N THR A 439 6.19 1.12 22.14
CA THR A 439 6.82 2.36 22.59
C THR A 439 6.15 2.88 23.86
N ALA A 440 4.82 2.90 23.89
CA ALA A 440 4.05 3.26 25.08
C ALA A 440 4.24 2.22 26.20
N LEU A 441 4.19 0.92 25.89
CA LEU A 441 4.33 -0.14 26.90
C LEU A 441 5.73 -0.18 27.55
N ALA A 442 6.77 0.29 26.86
CA ALA A 442 8.15 0.33 27.35
C ALA A 442 8.56 1.68 27.96
N CYS A 443 7.73 2.72 27.91
CA CYS A 443 8.08 4.06 28.39
C CYS A 443 6.95 4.73 29.19
N SER A 444 7.23 5.12 30.44
CA SER A 444 6.19 5.59 31.37
C SER A 444 5.59 6.90 30.93
N LYS A 445 6.41 7.78 30.34
CA LYS A 445 5.97 9.05 29.78
C LYS A 445 5.04 8.86 28.59
N GLU A 446 5.37 7.96 27.68
CA GLU A 446 4.52 7.68 26.51
C GLU A 446 3.26 6.92 26.90
N PHE A 447 3.34 5.97 27.86
CA PHE A 447 2.17 5.32 28.45
C PHE A 447 1.23 6.35 29.07
N ALA A 448 1.76 7.21 29.94
CA ALA A 448 1.02 8.26 30.62
C ALA A 448 0.31 9.20 29.63
N ARG A 449 1.02 9.61 28.57
CA ARG A 449 0.48 10.47 27.51
C ARG A 449 -0.59 9.77 26.69
N LEU A 450 -0.40 8.51 26.33
CA LEU A 450 -1.31 7.77 25.45
C LEU A 450 -2.62 7.39 26.16
N PHE A 451 -2.53 6.97 27.43
CA PHE A 451 -3.67 6.48 28.20
C PHE A 451 -4.18 7.49 29.23
N ASP A 452 -3.70 8.72 29.24
CA ASP A 452 -4.10 9.78 30.18
C ASP A 452 -4.01 9.33 31.65
N VAL A 453 -2.86 8.77 32.02
CA VAL A 453 -2.57 8.28 33.38
C VAL A 453 -1.37 9.03 33.94
N ALA A 454 -1.38 9.37 35.23
CA ALA A 454 -0.23 9.97 35.87
C ALA A 454 1.01 9.04 35.79
N GLN A 455 2.13 9.55 35.29
CA GLN A 455 3.38 8.78 35.10
C GLN A 455 3.84 8.04 36.36
N ARG A 456 3.64 8.65 37.53
CA ARG A 456 3.99 8.07 38.82
C ARG A 456 3.21 6.78 39.11
N ILE A 457 1.92 6.75 38.81
CA ILE A 457 1.05 5.58 39.03
C ILE A 457 1.51 4.41 38.15
N VAL A 458 1.90 4.70 36.90
CA VAL A 458 2.45 3.69 35.98
C VAL A 458 3.74 3.07 36.53
N LEU A 459 4.64 3.90 37.07
CA LEU A 459 5.89 3.42 37.69
C LEU A 459 5.60 2.58 38.93
N GLU A 460 4.70 3.03 39.81
CA GLU A 460 4.33 2.31 41.02
C GLU A 460 3.69 0.94 40.69
N ALA A 461 2.81 0.88 39.68
CA ALA A 461 2.21 -0.37 39.21
C ALA A 461 3.25 -1.35 38.63
N CYS A 462 4.34 -0.83 38.06
CA CYS A 462 5.48 -1.60 37.55
C CYS A 462 6.65 -1.70 38.54
N GLU A 463 6.40 -1.48 39.85
CA GLU A 463 7.39 -1.65 40.93
C GLU A 463 8.64 -0.77 40.76
N ASN A 464 8.46 0.41 40.15
CA ASN A 464 9.50 1.37 39.79
C ASN A 464 10.58 0.81 38.84
N ASP A 465 10.26 -0.26 38.08
CA ASP A 465 11.16 -0.78 37.06
C ASP A 465 11.24 0.19 35.87
N SER A 466 12.47 0.58 35.52
CA SER A 466 12.77 1.42 34.36
C SER A 466 12.34 0.82 33.02
N TRP A 467 12.14 -0.49 32.96
CA TRP A 467 11.73 -1.22 31.76
C TRP A 467 10.21 -1.45 31.66
N LEU A 468 9.44 -1.08 32.70
CA LEU A 468 7.98 -1.21 32.77
C LEU A 468 7.46 -2.59 32.35
N LEU A 469 6.72 -2.68 31.25
CA LEU A 469 6.17 -3.96 30.79
C LEU A 469 7.17 -4.74 29.95
N ASN A 470 8.24 -4.11 29.44
CA ASN A 470 9.27 -4.73 28.62
C ASN A 470 10.38 -5.37 29.47
N SER A 471 10.07 -6.45 30.20
CA SER A 471 11.03 -7.12 31.08
C SER A 471 11.13 -8.61 30.79
N VAL A 472 12.26 -9.03 30.22
CA VAL A 472 12.54 -10.44 29.92
C VAL A 472 12.62 -11.28 31.20
N SER A 473 13.22 -10.75 32.27
CA SER A 473 13.31 -11.45 33.54
C SER A 473 11.94 -11.68 34.15
N GLN A 474 11.10 -10.65 34.22
CA GLN A 474 9.74 -10.77 34.75
C GLN A 474 8.87 -11.67 33.87
N SER A 475 8.98 -11.55 32.55
CA SER A 475 8.26 -12.43 31.60
C SER A 475 8.60 -13.91 31.84
N ASN A 476 9.88 -14.24 32.03
CA ASN A 476 10.28 -15.63 32.32
C ASN A 476 9.72 -16.11 33.66
N VAL A 477 9.73 -15.27 34.71
CA VAL A 477 9.13 -15.60 36.01
C VAL A 477 7.63 -15.84 35.87
N ASP A 478 6.93 -14.97 35.17
CA ASP A 478 5.47 -15.07 34.96
C ASP A 478 5.10 -16.26 34.07
N SER A 479 5.97 -16.64 33.13
CA SER A 479 5.78 -17.81 32.25
C SER A 479 5.87 -19.16 32.97
N GLU A 480 6.46 -19.20 34.16
CA GLU A 480 6.49 -20.40 35.02
C GLU A 480 5.37 -20.39 36.07
N ASN A 481 4.60 -19.29 36.17
CA ASN A 481 3.57 -19.13 37.16
C ASN A 481 2.18 -19.48 36.60
N ILE A 482 1.67 -20.63 37.03
CA ILE A 482 0.36 -21.16 36.63
C ILE A 482 -0.82 -20.23 36.94
N LYS A 483 -0.68 -19.28 37.88
CA LYS A 483 -1.73 -18.31 38.24
C LYS A 483 -2.11 -17.41 37.06
N TYR A 484 -1.19 -17.15 36.15
CA TYR A 484 -1.38 -16.21 35.04
C TYR A 484 -1.75 -16.88 33.72
N MET A 485 -1.95 -18.20 33.76
CA MET A 485 -2.26 -19.02 32.60
C MET A 485 -3.75 -19.30 32.51
N ASP A 486 -4.29 -19.24 31.31
CA ASP A 486 -5.64 -19.72 30.99
C ASP A 486 -5.67 -21.25 30.95
N LYS A 487 -6.86 -21.86 30.93
CA LYS A 487 -7.00 -23.33 30.91
C LYS A 487 -6.27 -23.98 29.73
N SER A 488 -6.28 -23.34 28.55
CA SER A 488 -5.52 -23.77 27.38
C SER A 488 -4.01 -23.65 27.59
N GLU A 489 -3.54 -22.49 28.06
CA GLU A 489 -2.12 -22.24 28.35
C GLU A 489 -1.58 -23.22 29.42
N LEU A 490 -2.38 -23.56 30.44
CA LEU A 490 -2.04 -24.54 31.45
C LEU A 490 -1.85 -25.94 30.87
N HIS A 491 -2.73 -26.36 29.96
CA HIS A 491 -2.61 -27.65 29.29
C HIS A 491 -1.29 -27.74 28.52
N ASP A 492 -1.01 -26.75 27.67
CA ASP A 492 0.24 -26.66 26.91
C ASP A 492 1.47 -26.64 27.81
N TYR A 493 1.43 -25.89 28.92
CA TYR A 493 2.52 -25.81 29.88
C TYR A 493 2.84 -27.18 30.50
N PHE A 494 1.83 -27.89 31.02
CA PHE A 494 2.04 -29.19 31.66
C PHE A 494 2.50 -30.26 30.67
N VAL A 495 1.95 -30.24 29.45
CA VAL A 495 2.36 -31.16 28.38
C VAL A 495 3.82 -30.89 27.99
N THR A 496 4.20 -29.63 27.74
CA THR A 496 5.59 -29.26 27.42
C THR A 496 6.55 -29.66 28.54
N LYS A 497 6.18 -29.44 29.81
CA LYS A 497 7.02 -29.79 30.96
C LYS A 497 7.25 -31.30 31.06
N LYS A 498 6.23 -32.11 30.79
CA LYS A 498 6.32 -33.58 30.75
C LYS A 498 7.11 -34.08 29.54
N LEU A 499 7.02 -33.39 28.41
CA LEU A 499 7.69 -33.76 27.15
C LEU A 499 9.14 -33.26 27.04
N LYS A 500 9.59 -32.32 27.88
CA LYS A 500 11.02 -31.95 27.98
C LYS A 500 11.92 -33.16 28.32
N GLU A 501 11.36 -34.22 28.90
CA GLU A 501 12.04 -35.48 29.17
C GLU A 501 12.15 -36.40 27.93
N ASN A 502 11.42 -36.11 26.84
CA ASN A 502 11.33 -36.93 25.64
C ASN A 502 11.37 -36.06 24.37
N SER A 503 12.57 -35.87 23.80
CA SER A 503 12.86 -34.84 22.77
C SER A 503 12.03 -34.95 21.49
N LEU A 504 11.51 -36.13 21.17
CA LEU A 504 10.76 -36.42 19.94
C LEU A 504 9.43 -35.64 19.84
N TRP A 505 8.77 -35.30 20.95
CA TRP A 505 7.44 -34.65 20.92
C TRP A 505 7.48 -33.16 21.27
N ASN A 506 8.65 -32.65 21.67
CA ASN A 506 8.83 -31.27 22.13
C ASN A 506 8.54 -30.24 21.00
N HIS A 507 8.61 -30.68 19.75
CA HIS A 507 8.34 -29.85 18.57
C HIS A 507 6.85 -29.53 18.36
N GLU A 508 5.92 -30.35 18.85
CA GLU A 508 4.48 -30.06 18.71
C GLU A 508 4.02 -28.93 19.63
N PHE A 509 4.69 -28.76 20.78
CA PHE A 509 4.25 -27.86 21.85
C PHE A 509 5.09 -26.58 21.98
N ILE A 510 6.17 -26.43 21.21
CA ILE A 510 6.99 -25.21 21.13
C ILE A 510 6.71 -24.49 19.80
N LYS A 511 6.64 -23.14 19.82
CA LYS A 511 6.52 -22.35 18.59
C LYS A 511 7.70 -22.63 17.66
N GLN A 512 7.41 -22.99 16.43
CA GLN A 512 8.44 -23.37 15.45
C GLN A 512 9.16 -22.14 14.89
N PRO A 513 10.48 -22.22 14.64
CA PRO A 513 11.21 -21.18 13.94
C PRO A 513 10.77 -21.08 12.47
N VAL A 514 10.93 -19.89 11.90
CA VAL A 514 10.69 -19.66 10.46
C VAL A 514 11.88 -20.19 9.68
N ASP A 515 11.72 -21.36 9.08
CA ASP A 515 12.78 -21.99 8.28
C ASP A 515 12.28 -22.22 6.84
N PHE A 516 12.85 -21.52 5.85
CA PHE A 516 12.53 -21.69 4.42
C PHE A 516 13.31 -22.87 3.80
N GLY A 517 12.87 -24.09 4.11
CA GLY A 517 13.48 -25.32 3.61
C GLY A 517 14.85 -25.63 4.22
N SER A 518 15.52 -26.66 3.71
CA SER A 518 16.82 -27.13 4.21
C SER A 518 17.95 -26.11 4.02
N PHE A 519 17.92 -25.38 2.91
CA PHE A 519 18.89 -24.32 2.61
C PHE A 519 18.75 -23.13 3.55
N GLY A 520 17.52 -22.68 3.83
CA GLY A 520 17.23 -21.66 4.83
C GLY A 520 17.75 -22.04 6.21
N LYS A 521 17.54 -23.30 6.65
CA LYS A 521 18.06 -23.82 7.93
C LYS A 521 19.58 -23.71 8.04
N SER A 522 20.30 -24.04 6.98
CA SER A 522 21.77 -23.96 6.95
C SER A 522 22.27 -22.52 7.01
N LEU A 523 21.65 -21.61 6.25
CA LEU A 523 22.02 -20.20 6.26
C LEU A 523 21.63 -19.48 7.56
N ASP A 524 20.48 -19.81 8.13
CA ASP A 524 20.08 -19.30 9.45
C ASP A 524 21.00 -19.80 10.54
N SER A 525 21.48 -21.05 10.45
CA SER A 525 22.51 -21.55 11.37
C SER A 525 23.78 -20.69 11.30
N LEU A 526 24.23 -20.32 10.10
CA LEU A 526 25.38 -19.42 9.91
C LEU A 526 25.09 -18.02 10.45
N HIS A 527 23.94 -17.43 10.10
CA HIS A 527 23.54 -16.11 10.59
C HIS A 527 23.45 -16.08 12.13
N ASN A 528 22.94 -17.12 12.77
CA ASN A 528 22.85 -17.21 14.23
C ASN A 528 24.24 -17.33 14.88
N ILE A 529 25.21 -17.98 14.22
CA ILE A 529 26.61 -18.01 14.67
C ILE A 529 27.21 -16.59 14.67
N PHE A 530 26.93 -15.79 13.64
CA PHE A 530 27.46 -14.42 13.53
C PHE A 530 26.71 -13.38 14.37
N SER A 531 25.40 -13.54 14.57
CA SER A 531 24.55 -12.56 15.25
C SER A 531 24.33 -12.84 16.74
N GLY A 532 24.66 -14.05 17.23
CA GLY A 532 24.50 -14.43 18.63
C GLY A 532 23.05 -14.40 19.16
N GLN A 533 22.06 -14.29 18.28
CA GLN A 533 20.64 -14.20 18.63
C GLN A 533 19.91 -15.53 18.42
N HIS A 534 18.97 -15.84 19.31
CA HIS A 534 18.10 -17.01 19.16
C HIS A 534 17.16 -16.90 17.95
N ARG A 535 16.81 -18.05 17.36
CA ARG A 535 15.88 -18.17 16.23
C ARG A 535 14.57 -17.47 16.56
N SER A 536 14.16 -16.53 15.72
CA SER A 536 12.85 -15.87 15.87
C SER A 536 11.75 -16.77 15.29
N THR A 537 10.72 -17.03 16.09
CA THR A 537 9.52 -17.75 15.68
C THR A 537 8.42 -16.75 15.32
N ILE A 538 7.45 -17.15 14.49
CA ILE A 538 6.27 -16.32 14.20
C ILE A 538 5.43 -16.25 15.48
N PHE A 539 4.85 -15.08 15.76
CA PHE A 539 4.05 -14.83 16.96
C PHE A 539 4.83 -14.94 18.29
N ASP A 540 6.14 -14.67 18.33
CA ASP A 540 6.92 -14.57 19.58
C ASP A 540 7.66 -13.25 19.76
N ARG A 541 7.24 -12.21 19.04
CA ARG A 541 7.85 -10.89 19.08
C ARG A 541 7.67 -10.22 20.44
N TYR A 542 6.50 -10.38 21.07
CA TYR A 542 6.18 -9.65 22.30
C TYR A 542 6.44 -10.43 23.58
N ARG A 543 7.28 -11.47 23.54
CA ARG A 543 7.60 -12.28 24.72
C ARG A 543 8.02 -11.44 25.92
N SER A 544 8.86 -10.42 25.74
CA SER A 544 9.32 -9.54 26.83
C SER A 544 8.20 -8.70 27.46
N PHE A 545 7.06 -8.54 26.79
CA PHE A 545 5.88 -7.82 27.28
C PHE A 545 4.86 -8.71 28.00
N ARG A 546 5.11 -10.04 28.05
CA ARG A 546 4.27 -11.03 28.76
C ARG A 546 4.52 -11.01 30.28
N THR A 547 4.52 -9.82 30.86
CA THR A 547 4.73 -9.56 32.29
C THR A 547 3.39 -9.55 33.02
N TRP A 548 2.70 -10.69 33.02
CA TRP A 548 1.32 -10.84 33.49
C TRP A 548 1.08 -10.34 34.92
N SER A 549 2.06 -10.49 35.81
CA SER A 549 2.03 -9.94 37.16
C SER A 549 1.88 -8.41 37.19
N ARG A 550 2.57 -7.71 36.29
CA ARG A 550 2.49 -6.24 36.13
C ARG A 550 1.21 -5.84 35.41
N TRP A 551 0.81 -6.60 34.39
CA TRP A 551 -0.47 -6.36 33.68
C TRP A 551 -1.68 -6.38 34.63
N ASN A 552 -1.72 -7.31 35.59
CA ASN A 552 -2.80 -7.35 36.58
C ASN A 552 -2.92 -6.06 37.42
N LYS A 553 -1.84 -5.29 37.56
CA LYS A 553 -1.85 -3.98 38.22
C LYS A 553 -2.21 -2.88 37.22
N VAL A 554 -1.57 -2.90 36.05
CA VAL A 554 -1.68 -1.84 35.02
C VAL A 554 -3.06 -1.76 34.38
N LEU A 555 -3.80 -2.87 34.26
CA LEU A 555 -5.11 -2.91 33.61
C LEU A 555 -6.16 -1.96 34.23
N PHE A 556 -5.99 -1.59 35.50
CA PHE A 556 -7.00 -0.86 36.27
C PHE A 556 -6.55 0.54 36.71
N ILE A 557 -5.36 1.00 36.28
CA ILE A 557 -4.79 2.28 36.77
C ILE A 557 -5.42 3.54 36.17
N ALA A 558 -6.05 3.43 35.00
CA ALA A 558 -6.70 4.58 34.38
C ALA A 558 -7.98 4.95 35.13
N GLU A 559 -8.26 6.24 35.28
CA GLU A 559 -9.47 6.70 35.94
C GLU A 559 -10.71 6.47 35.05
N ILE A 560 -11.84 6.29 35.70
CA ILE A 560 -13.14 6.11 35.06
C ILE A 560 -13.87 7.45 35.11
N PRO A 561 -14.20 8.08 33.97
CA PRO A 561 -14.94 9.34 33.96
C PRO A 561 -16.30 9.20 34.65
N LYS A 562 -16.74 10.24 35.34
CA LYS A 562 -18.05 10.22 36.01
C LYS A 562 -19.15 10.55 35.01
N VAL A 563 -20.10 9.63 34.84
CA VAL A 563 -21.23 9.80 33.91
C VAL A 563 -22.04 11.07 34.21
N ASP A 564 -22.21 11.41 35.48
CA ASP A 564 -22.99 12.59 35.89
C ASP A 564 -22.34 13.92 35.50
N GLU A 565 -21.05 13.93 35.18
CA GLU A 565 -20.34 15.12 34.67
C GLU A 565 -20.55 15.31 33.15
N LEU A 566 -21.10 14.32 32.44
CA LEU A 566 -21.34 14.39 30.99
C LEU A 566 -22.69 15.03 30.62
N PHE A 567 -23.66 14.97 31.53
CA PHE A 567 -25.04 15.37 31.29
C PHE A 567 -25.45 16.56 32.16
N GLU A 568 -26.14 17.52 31.56
CA GLU A 568 -26.88 18.58 32.25
C GLU A 568 -28.38 18.42 31.99
N LYS A 569 -29.22 19.10 32.76
CA LYS A 569 -30.66 19.14 32.50
C LYS A 569 -31.00 20.36 31.67
N ASP A 570 -31.75 20.17 30.58
CA ASP A 570 -32.31 21.26 29.79
C ASP A 570 -33.44 21.99 30.55
N ALA A 571 -33.98 23.06 29.95
CA ALA A 571 -35.07 23.85 30.54
C ALA A 571 -36.36 23.03 30.79
N ASN A 572 -36.51 21.89 30.13
CA ASN A 572 -37.64 20.97 30.25
C ASN A 572 -37.35 19.81 31.21
N GLY A 573 -36.16 19.77 31.81
CA GLY A 573 -35.71 18.71 32.72
C GLY A 573 -35.14 17.46 32.04
N ASN A 574 -35.03 17.45 30.70
CA ASN A 574 -34.43 16.35 29.95
C ASN A 574 -32.91 16.38 30.09
N GLN A 575 -32.29 15.21 30.12
CA GLN A 575 -30.83 15.12 30.13
C GLN A 575 -30.26 15.41 28.75
N ILE A 576 -29.38 16.41 28.65
CA ILE A 576 -28.65 16.77 27.45
C ILE A 576 -27.14 16.75 27.74
N ILE A 577 -26.33 16.49 26.72
CA ILE A 577 -24.86 16.59 26.85
C ILE A 577 -24.48 18.04 27.16
N GLN A 578 -23.65 18.21 28.19
CA GLN A 578 -23.26 19.50 28.76
C GLN A 578 -22.74 20.48 27.69
N MET A 579 -23.31 21.68 27.63
CA MET A 579 -22.96 22.72 26.65
C MET A 579 -21.51 23.19 26.75
N GLU A 580 -20.87 23.14 27.92
CA GLU A 580 -19.47 23.57 28.09
C GLU A 580 -18.49 22.73 27.25
N LEU A 581 -18.87 21.49 26.91
CA LEU A 581 -18.13 20.60 26.02
C LEU A 581 -18.17 21.08 24.54
N GLU A 582 -19.01 22.03 24.16
CA GLU A 582 -19.02 22.64 22.81
C GLU A 582 -17.83 23.57 22.55
N ARG A 583 -17.26 24.15 23.61
CA ARG A 583 -16.17 25.13 23.49
C ARG A 583 -14.84 24.46 23.15
N ARG A 584 -14.69 23.17 23.45
CA ARG A 584 -13.52 22.37 23.05
C ARG A 584 -13.74 21.80 21.65
N LYS A 585 -13.18 22.49 20.66
CA LYS A 585 -13.14 22.06 19.26
C LYS A 585 -11.74 21.57 18.92
N ALA A 586 -11.63 20.65 17.96
CA ALA A 586 -10.34 20.32 17.37
C ALA A 586 -9.70 21.60 16.81
N THR A 587 -8.49 21.91 17.26
CA THR A 587 -7.65 22.99 16.70
C THR A 587 -6.53 22.37 15.86
N GLU A 588 -5.82 23.19 15.09
CA GLU A 588 -4.62 22.70 14.36
C GLU A 588 -3.48 22.31 15.32
N GLU A 589 -3.44 22.92 16.50
CA GLU A 589 -2.43 22.64 17.54
C GLU A 589 -2.78 21.38 18.36
N GLU A 590 -4.08 21.13 18.57
CA GLU A 590 -4.61 19.96 19.28
C GLU A 590 -5.76 19.32 18.48
N PRO A 591 -5.45 18.60 17.38
CA PRO A 591 -6.47 17.88 16.64
C PRO A 591 -7.02 16.73 17.49
N PHE A 592 -8.31 16.44 17.35
CA PHE A 592 -8.85 15.19 17.90
C PHE A 592 -8.16 13.98 17.28
N ARG A 593 -8.11 12.87 18.03
CA ARG A 593 -7.57 11.62 17.52
C ARG A 593 -8.24 11.26 16.19
N ASN A 594 -7.44 10.80 15.24
CA ASN A 594 -7.86 10.38 13.91
C ASN A 594 -8.48 11.51 13.05
N PHE A 595 -8.52 12.77 13.50
CA PHE A 595 -9.01 13.89 12.72
C PHE A 595 -7.86 14.56 11.95
N ASP A 596 -7.97 14.59 10.62
CA ASP A 596 -7.02 15.27 9.74
C ASP A 596 -7.78 16.25 8.84
N ARG A 597 -7.55 17.54 9.08
CA ARG A 597 -8.26 18.65 8.42
C ARG A 597 -7.96 18.74 6.93
N ASP A 598 -6.75 18.31 6.53
CA ASP A 598 -6.25 18.36 5.15
C ASP A 598 -6.40 17.01 4.43
N VAL A 599 -7.02 16.02 5.08
CA VAL A 599 -7.20 14.65 4.60
C VAL A 599 -8.62 14.18 4.90
N GLY A 600 -9.61 15.04 4.64
CA GLY A 600 -10.95 14.53 4.36
C GLY A 600 -10.78 13.39 3.36
N THR A 601 -11.26 12.19 3.70
CA THR A 601 -10.80 10.89 3.19
C THR A 601 -10.40 10.90 1.70
N LEU A 602 -9.15 11.29 1.40
CA LEU A 602 -8.72 11.58 0.03
C LEU A 602 -9.06 10.41 -0.89
N ASP A 603 -9.62 10.70 -2.06
CA ASP A 603 -9.74 9.70 -3.11
C ASP A 603 -8.33 9.15 -3.42
N PHE A 604 -8.28 7.93 -3.94
CA PHE A 604 -7.04 7.21 -4.24
C PHE A 604 -6.05 8.09 -5.02
N ASP A 605 -6.51 8.76 -6.08
CA ASP A 605 -5.66 9.62 -6.91
C ASP A 605 -5.10 10.81 -6.14
N GLU A 606 -5.91 11.40 -5.26
CA GLU A 606 -5.52 12.55 -4.45
C GLU A 606 -4.54 12.14 -3.35
N PHE A 607 -4.72 10.95 -2.76
CA PHE A 607 -3.75 10.36 -1.83
C PHE A 607 -2.39 10.14 -2.50
N VAL A 608 -2.37 9.53 -3.70
CA VAL A 608 -1.14 9.30 -4.47
C VAL A 608 -0.47 10.64 -4.80
N LYS A 609 -1.23 11.63 -5.30
CA LYS A 609 -0.71 12.98 -5.62
C LYS A 609 -0.12 13.67 -4.40
N LYS A 610 -0.81 13.66 -3.26
CA LYS A 610 -0.33 14.27 -2.01
C LYS A 610 0.95 13.61 -1.53
N ARG A 611 1.04 12.27 -1.60
CA ARG A 611 2.24 11.54 -1.22
C ARG A 611 3.43 11.85 -2.14
N LYS A 612 3.19 11.92 -3.46
CA LYS A 612 4.20 12.38 -4.43
C LYS A 612 4.73 13.77 -4.08
N ALA A 613 3.84 14.72 -3.80
CA ALA A 613 4.22 16.07 -3.42
C ALA A 613 5.02 16.12 -2.10
N ASP A 614 4.61 15.36 -1.09
CA ASP A 614 5.30 15.32 0.20
C ASP A 614 6.71 14.72 0.14
N VAL A 615 6.92 13.70 -0.71
CA VAL A 615 8.24 13.08 -0.92
C VAL A 615 9.13 14.03 -1.72
N LEU A 616 8.65 14.53 -2.86
CA LEU A 616 9.44 15.41 -3.74
C LEU A 616 9.81 16.75 -3.08
N SER A 617 8.95 17.28 -2.20
CA SER A 617 9.26 18.49 -1.44
C SER A 617 10.14 18.26 -0.20
N GLY A 618 10.59 17.03 0.05
CA GLY A 618 11.36 16.66 1.25
C GLY A 618 10.56 16.74 2.57
N ARG A 619 9.24 16.98 2.52
CA ARG A 619 8.39 17.06 3.72
C ARG A 619 8.31 15.73 4.44
N ALA A 620 8.24 14.62 3.70
CA ALA A 620 8.26 13.27 4.27
C ALA A 620 9.58 12.98 5.02
N LEU A 621 10.73 13.25 4.39
CA LEU A 621 12.04 13.08 5.01
C LEU A 621 12.19 13.94 6.27
N ARG A 622 11.80 15.22 6.21
CA ARG A 622 11.84 16.12 7.37
C ARG A 622 10.99 15.59 8.53
N ARG A 623 9.77 15.13 8.26
CA ARG A 623 8.89 14.54 9.28
C ARG A 623 9.53 13.32 9.93
N ASN A 624 10.07 12.41 9.13
CA ASN A 624 10.71 11.19 9.62
C ASN A 624 11.96 11.50 10.46
N LEU A 625 12.81 12.44 10.01
CA LEU A 625 13.97 12.88 10.78
C LEU A 625 13.58 13.50 12.13
N ILE A 626 12.57 14.38 12.15
CA ILE A 626 12.07 14.98 13.40
C ILE A 626 11.58 13.88 14.35
N GLN A 627 10.89 12.85 13.85
CA GLN A 627 10.43 11.74 14.67
C GLN A 627 11.60 10.92 15.24
N VAL A 628 12.62 10.60 14.43
CA VAL A 628 13.83 9.90 14.89
C VAL A 628 14.55 10.71 15.97
N LEU A 629 14.72 12.02 15.76
CA LEU A 629 15.36 12.93 16.71
C LEU A 629 14.57 13.06 18.02
N ARG A 630 13.23 13.04 17.97
CA ARG A 630 12.37 13.11 19.16
C ARG A 630 12.35 11.80 19.96
N LYS A 631 12.44 10.64 19.29
CA LYS A 631 12.28 9.32 19.92
C LYS A 631 13.59 8.67 20.37
N GLY A 632 14.72 9.00 19.76
CA GLY A 632 15.92 8.19 19.92
C GLY A 632 16.78 8.52 21.15
N LYS A 633 17.38 7.48 21.74
CA LYS A 633 18.49 7.56 22.70
C LYS A 633 19.82 7.43 21.93
N TYR A 634 20.83 8.25 22.26
CA TYR A 634 22.19 8.11 21.69
C TYR A 634 22.77 6.72 22.05
N PRO A 635 23.51 5.99 21.16
CA PRO A 635 23.99 6.31 19.80
C PRO A 635 23.07 5.82 18.65
N SER A 636 21.95 5.16 18.95
CA SER A 636 21.03 4.60 17.94
C SER A 636 20.42 5.66 17.00
N VAL A 637 20.35 6.91 17.46
CA VAL A 637 19.86 8.08 16.69
C VAL A 637 20.68 8.32 15.42
N LEU A 638 22.01 8.20 15.48
CA LEU A 638 22.88 8.51 14.33
C LEU A 638 22.64 7.52 13.20
N LEU A 639 22.65 6.22 13.52
CA LEU A 639 22.40 5.17 12.55
C LEU A 639 20.98 5.28 11.97
N GLN A 640 19.96 5.53 12.80
CA GLN A 640 18.58 5.69 12.34
C GLN A 640 18.38 6.96 11.50
N SER A 641 19.06 8.05 11.82
CA SER A 641 19.00 9.28 11.03
C SER A 641 19.66 9.08 9.68
N PHE A 642 20.82 8.40 9.65
CA PHE A 642 21.52 8.06 8.41
C PHE A 642 20.66 7.16 7.50
N THR A 643 20.08 6.09 8.04
CA THR A 643 19.20 5.21 7.26
C THR A 643 17.95 5.92 6.78
N CYS A 644 17.38 6.83 7.58
CA CYS A 644 16.26 7.69 7.18
C CYS A 644 16.62 8.62 6.03
N CYS A 645 17.82 9.25 6.05
CA CYS A 645 18.30 10.08 4.96
C CYS A 645 18.51 9.30 3.67
N ILE A 646 19.15 8.13 3.74
CA ILE A 646 19.38 7.26 2.58
C ILE A 646 18.04 6.84 1.96
N ASP A 647 17.14 6.32 2.78
CA ASP A 647 15.81 5.91 2.35
C ASP A 647 15.01 7.07 1.74
N GLY A 648 15.06 8.25 2.36
CA GLY A 648 14.43 9.45 1.80
C GLY A 648 15.01 9.87 0.46
N ALA A 649 16.33 9.75 0.26
CA ALA A 649 16.98 10.04 -1.00
C ALA A 649 16.58 9.03 -2.10
N PHE A 650 16.52 7.73 -1.77
CA PHE A 650 16.05 6.70 -2.70
C PHE A 650 14.58 6.85 -3.05
N GLN A 651 13.73 7.19 -2.08
CA GLN A 651 12.33 7.54 -2.35
C GLN A 651 12.23 8.75 -3.26
N TRP A 652 12.96 9.83 -2.96
CA TRP A 652 12.97 11.00 -3.84
C TRP A 652 13.37 10.64 -5.27
N LEU A 653 14.43 9.84 -5.44
CA LEU A 653 14.93 9.41 -6.74
C LEU A 653 13.91 8.53 -7.49
N ALA A 654 13.26 7.58 -6.81
CA ALA A 654 12.24 6.72 -7.41
C ALA A 654 11.04 7.53 -7.90
N TYR A 655 10.54 8.47 -7.07
CA TYR A 655 9.44 9.35 -7.45
C TYR A 655 9.83 10.29 -8.58
N PHE A 656 11.08 10.78 -8.60
CA PHE A 656 11.61 11.62 -9.67
C PHE A 656 11.71 10.83 -10.99
N LEU A 657 12.27 9.62 -10.97
CA LEU A 657 12.37 8.77 -12.17
C LEU A 657 11.00 8.37 -12.71
N GLN A 658 10.03 8.06 -11.85
CA GLN A 658 8.67 7.79 -12.28
C GLN A 658 8.06 8.98 -13.06
N LEU A 659 8.33 10.21 -12.62
CA LEU A 659 7.83 11.41 -13.29
C LEU A 659 8.62 11.72 -14.58
N SER A 660 9.94 11.56 -14.54
CA SER A 660 10.81 11.92 -15.64
C SER A 660 10.82 10.88 -16.75
N PHE A 661 10.64 9.58 -16.46
CA PHE A 661 10.74 8.52 -17.47
C PHE A 661 9.77 8.67 -18.66
N PRO A 662 8.45 8.91 -18.47
CA PRO A 662 7.55 9.18 -19.60
C PRO A 662 7.94 10.46 -20.34
N THR A 663 8.38 11.49 -19.61
CA THR A 663 8.81 12.77 -20.19
C THR A 663 10.06 12.60 -21.05
N ILE A 664 11.04 11.82 -20.57
CA ILE A 664 12.29 11.49 -21.29
C ILE A 664 11.94 10.71 -22.56
N ASN A 665 11.12 9.66 -22.47
CA ASN A 665 10.70 8.89 -23.64
C ASN A 665 9.98 9.76 -24.68
N LEU A 666 9.10 10.65 -24.24
CA LEU A 666 8.38 11.57 -25.12
C LEU A 666 9.34 12.57 -25.79
N VAL A 667 10.28 13.15 -25.05
CA VAL A 667 11.31 14.05 -25.61
C VAL A 667 12.19 13.31 -26.62
N LEU A 668 12.60 12.07 -26.31
CA LEU A 668 13.42 11.26 -27.21
C LEU A 668 12.65 10.88 -28.49
N LEU A 669 11.35 10.55 -28.37
CA LEU A 669 10.48 10.28 -29.52
C LEU A 669 10.35 11.52 -30.43
N PHE A 670 10.19 12.72 -29.84
CA PHE A 670 10.19 13.98 -30.62
C PHE A 670 11.54 14.26 -31.27
N LEU A 671 12.65 14.05 -30.55
CA LEU A 671 13.99 14.24 -31.08
C LEU A 671 14.24 13.31 -32.27
N GLN A 672 13.78 12.07 -32.17
CA GLN A 672 13.86 11.09 -33.25
C GLN A 672 13.00 11.47 -34.45
N GLY A 673 11.78 11.97 -34.23
CA GLY A 673 10.95 12.53 -35.31
C GLY A 673 11.62 13.72 -35.99
N PHE A 674 12.32 14.56 -35.23
CA PHE A 674 13.12 15.66 -35.79
C PHE A 674 14.33 15.16 -36.58
N CYS A 675 15.09 14.18 -36.07
CA CYS A 675 16.18 13.53 -36.80
C CYS A 675 15.68 12.94 -38.12
N TRP A 676 14.52 12.26 -38.10
CA TRP A 676 13.88 11.68 -39.28
C TRP A 676 13.51 12.73 -40.32
N ALA A 677 12.85 13.81 -39.90
CA ALA A 677 12.46 14.90 -40.80
C ALA A 677 13.69 15.56 -41.44
N ARG A 678 14.75 15.79 -40.65
CA ARG A 678 16.01 16.34 -41.16
C ARG A 678 16.71 15.40 -42.13
N TYR A 679 16.65 14.09 -41.87
CA TYR A 679 17.19 13.08 -42.78
C TYR A 679 16.43 13.03 -44.12
N ILE A 680 15.09 13.13 -44.10
CA ILE A 680 14.29 13.26 -45.33
C ILE A 680 14.68 14.52 -46.10
N ASP A 681 14.81 15.66 -45.43
CA ASP A 681 15.20 16.93 -46.05
C ASP A 681 16.59 16.87 -46.69
N ILE A 682 17.55 16.17 -46.07
CA ILE A 682 18.86 15.89 -46.68
C ILE A 682 18.69 15.01 -47.92
N LEU A 683 17.94 13.91 -47.85
CA LEU A 683 17.72 13.02 -48.99
C LEU A 683 17.00 13.70 -50.17
N GLU A 684 16.06 14.61 -49.90
CA GLU A 684 15.32 15.34 -50.93
C GLU A 684 16.16 16.45 -51.57
N ASN A 685 17.05 17.09 -50.80
CA ASN A 685 17.91 18.17 -51.30
C ASN A 685 19.20 17.67 -51.96
N ASP A 686 19.75 16.51 -51.58
CA ASP A 686 21.06 16.00 -52.03
C ASP A 686 20.99 15.17 -53.33
N SER A 687 20.08 15.54 -54.23
CA SER A 687 19.74 14.88 -55.49
C SER A 687 20.86 14.76 -56.55
N ALA A 688 22.13 15.00 -56.20
CA ALA A 688 23.22 15.07 -57.18
C ALA A 688 24.31 13.99 -57.11
N GLU A 689 24.65 13.35 -55.97
CA GLU A 689 25.86 12.48 -55.98
C GLU A 689 25.92 11.24 -55.07
N THR A 690 25.02 11.07 -54.09
CA THR A 690 25.01 9.88 -53.23
C THR A 690 24.10 8.78 -53.78
N ARG A 691 24.55 8.11 -54.85
CA ARG A 691 23.95 6.82 -55.26
C ARG A 691 24.23 5.78 -54.18
N CYS A 692 23.25 5.50 -53.32
CA CYS A 692 23.24 4.28 -52.51
C CYS A 692 23.47 3.07 -53.44
N ASN A 693 24.58 2.37 -53.25
CA ASN A 693 24.95 1.22 -54.05
C ASN A 693 24.15 0.00 -53.57
N CYS A 694 22.87 -0.08 -53.94
CA CYS A 694 21.94 -1.15 -53.56
C CYS A 694 22.31 -2.55 -54.09
N GLN A 695 23.38 -2.67 -54.87
CA GLN A 695 23.77 -3.90 -55.55
C GLN A 695 24.39 -4.95 -54.60
N LEU A 696 24.84 -4.56 -53.40
CA LEU A 696 25.43 -5.47 -52.40
C LEU A 696 24.41 -6.20 -51.51
N VAL A 697 23.14 -5.77 -51.45
CA VAL A 697 22.12 -6.38 -50.56
C VAL A 697 21.53 -7.67 -51.13
N SER A 698 21.53 -7.81 -52.46
CA SER A 698 21.02 -9.00 -53.16
C SER A 698 21.82 -10.27 -52.84
N ASP A 699 23.10 -10.11 -52.52
CA ASP A 699 24.04 -11.25 -52.54
C ASP A 699 24.33 -11.81 -51.13
N GLU A 700 24.02 -11.07 -50.05
CA GLU A 700 24.28 -11.50 -48.66
C GLU A 700 23.11 -12.20 -47.96
N TYR A 701 21.87 -12.13 -48.46
CA TYR A 701 20.68 -12.67 -47.77
C TYR A 701 19.79 -13.55 -48.67
N PRO A 702 20.20 -14.78 -49.00
CA PRO A 702 19.40 -15.71 -49.80
C PRO A 702 18.06 -16.11 -49.15
N ALA A 703 17.96 -16.02 -47.82
CA ALA A 703 16.72 -16.28 -47.07
C ALA A 703 15.63 -15.22 -47.34
N PHE A 704 16.02 -13.96 -47.56
CA PHE A 704 15.09 -12.87 -47.91
C PHE A 704 14.58 -13.01 -49.35
N LYS A 705 15.44 -13.55 -50.23
CA LYS A 705 15.12 -13.89 -51.63
C LYS A 705 14.09 -15.03 -51.73
N GLN A 706 14.15 -15.99 -50.81
CA GLN A 706 13.18 -17.10 -50.71
C GLN A 706 11.84 -16.70 -50.08
N MET A 707 11.85 -15.78 -49.11
CA MET A 707 10.64 -15.46 -48.34
C MET A 707 9.63 -14.59 -49.13
N PHE A 708 10.10 -13.81 -50.12
CA PHE A 708 9.23 -12.90 -50.88
C PHE A 708 9.07 -13.24 -52.37
N GLY A 709 9.93 -14.08 -52.98
CA GLY A 709 9.70 -14.58 -54.35
C GLY A 709 9.55 -13.53 -55.45
N ILE A 710 10.23 -12.37 -55.34
CA ILE A 710 10.07 -11.23 -56.27
C ILE A 710 11.32 -10.99 -57.13
N PHE A 711 11.79 -11.99 -57.89
CA PHE A 711 12.85 -11.77 -58.89
C PHE A 711 12.61 -12.58 -60.17
N ASP A 712 12.66 -11.89 -61.32
CA ASP A 712 12.84 -12.46 -62.66
C ASP A 712 14.33 -12.80 -62.89
N GLU A 713 14.61 -13.80 -63.74
CA GLU A 713 15.93 -14.32 -64.12
C GLU A 713 16.96 -13.26 -64.61
N ASN A 714 16.55 -12.01 -64.86
CA ASN A 714 17.40 -10.92 -65.32
C ASN A 714 17.81 -9.89 -64.24
N GLY A 715 17.44 -10.07 -62.97
CA GLY A 715 17.98 -9.26 -61.87
C GLY A 715 17.67 -7.74 -61.94
N LEU A 716 16.65 -7.34 -62.69
CA LEU A 716 16.18 -5.96 -62.75
C LEU A 716 15.06 -5.76 -61.73
N PHE A 717 15.33 -4.93 -60.73
CA PHE A 717 14.32 -4.43 -59.79
C PHE A 717 13.28 -3.65 -60.61
N LEU A 718 12.06 -4.20 -60.75
CA LEU A 718 10.92 -3.41 -61.18
C LEU A 718 10.76 -2.30 -60.15
N ARG A 719 10.82 -1.07 -60.65
CA ARG A 719 10.67 0.19 -59.94
C ARG A 719 9.25 0.30 -59.36
N TYR A 720 8.94 -0.48 -58.34
CA TYR A 720 7.79 -0.25 -57.47
C TYR A 720 8.25 0.65 -56.32
N GLN A 721 7.53 1.75 -56.12
CA GLN A 721 7.84 2.74 -55.09
C GLN A 721 7.62 2.10 -53.72
N CYS A 722 8.51 2.36 -52.75
CA CYS A 722 8.36 1.89 -51.37
C CYS A 722 7.04 2.32 -50.71
N ASP A 723 6.37 3.33 -51.27
CA ASP A 723 5.04 3.78 -50.85
C ASP A 723 4.00 2.65 -50.98
N ASP A 724 4.11 1.80 -52.01
CA ASP A 724 3.18 0.68 -52.22
C ASP A 724 3.36 -0.44 -51.19
N LEU A 725 4.59 -0.64 -50.67
CA LEU A 725 4.86 -1.65 -49.63
C LEU A 725 4.42 -1.15 -48.25
N LEU A 726 4.60 0.14 -47.97
CA LEU A 726 4.10 0.77 -46.75
C LEU A 726 2.57 0.83 -46.74
N ASP A 727 1.95 1.17 -47.88
CA ASP A 727 0.49 1.11 -48.05
C ASP A 727 -0.04 -0.32 -47.99
N PHE A 728 0.71 -1.31 -48.49
CA PHE A 728 0.34 -2.72 -48.37
C PHE A 728 0.38 -3.20 -46.91
N VAL A 729 1.45 -2.88 -46.17
CA VAL A 729 1.58 -3.25 -44.75
C VAL A 729 0.58 -2.49 -43.88
N LEU A 730 0.41 -1.18 -44.09
CA LEU A 730 -0.59 -0.37 -43.38
C LEU A 730 -2.01 -0.85 -43.67
N ASN A 731 -2.35 -1.16 -44.93
CA ASN A 731 -3.69 -1.65 -45.26
C ASN A 731 -3.95 -3.06 -44.70
N ILE A 732 -2.97 -3.96 -44.66
CA ILE A 732 -3.13 -5.26 -44.00
C ILE A 732 -3.32 -5.08 -42.48
N THR A 733 -2.51 -4.22 -41.86
CA THR A 733 -2.57 -4.01 -40.40
C THR A 733 -3.86 -3.29 -39.97
N LEU A 734 -4.40 -2.41 -40.81
CA LEU A 734 -5.62 -1.64 -40.54
C LEU A 734 -6.92 -2.35 -40.98
N SER A 735 -6.86 -3.24 -41.97
CA SER A 735 -8.05 -3.92 -42.50
C SER A 735 -8.42 -5.21 -41.74
N GLY A 736 -7.51 -5.75 -40.94
CA GLY A 736 -7.73 -6.98 -40.17
C GLY A 736 -7.80 -8.26 -41.01
N TYR A 737 -7.52 -8.18 -42.33
CA TYR A 737 -7.43 -9.34 -43.21
C TYR A 737 -6.07 -10.01 -43.12
N THR A 738 -6.04 -11.32 -43.30
CA THR A 738 -4.77 -12.03 -43.51
C THR A 738 -4.17 -11.64 -44.87
N PRO A 739 -2.83 -11.72 -45.04
CA PRO A 739 -2.17 -11.38 -46.31
C PRO A 739 -2.75 -12.14 -47.52
N GLU A 740 -3.18 -13.38 -47.33
CA GLU A 740 -3.78 -14.24 -48.37
C GLU A 740 -5.17 -13.76 -48.77
N GLU A 741 -6.01 -13.35 -47.81
CA GLU A 741 -7.34 -12.78 -48.06
C GLU A 741 -7.23 -11.42 -48.78
N TYR A 742 -6.28 -10.58 -48.39
CA TYR A 742 -6.05 -9.29 -49.03
C TYR A 742 -5.60 -9.45 -50.50
N LEU A 743 -4.74 -10.44 -50.78
CA LEU A 743 -4.29 -10.75 -52.13
C LEU A 743 -5.44 -11.27 -53.01
N ALA A 744 -6.33 -12.09 -52.45
CA ALA A 744 -7.50 -12.60 -53.16
C ALA A 744 -8.49 -11.48 -53.54
N ILE A 745 -8.71 -10.52 -52.64
CA ILE A 745 -9.56 -9.35 -52.89
C ILE A 745 -8.96 -8.45 -53.98
N GLN A 746 -7.63 -8.22 -53.95
CA GLN A 746 -6.92 -7.45 -54.98
C GLN A 746 -7.03 -8.11 -56.36
N GLN A 747 -6.88 -9.44 -56.43
CA GLN A 747 -7.05 -10.19 -57.69
C GLN A 747 -8.48 -10.14 -58.21
N GLU A 748 -9.49 -10.22 -57.34
CA GLU A 748 -10.89 -10.09 -57.72
C GLU A 748 -11.21 -8.68 -58.25
N GLN A 749 -10.68 -7.63 -57.61
CA GLN A 749 -10.83 -6.24 -58.07
C GLN A 749 -10.13 -5.98 -59.41
N GLN A 750 -8.94 -6.54 -59.64
CA GLN A 750 -8.28 -6.48 -60.94
C GLN A 750 -9.08 -7.20 -62.03
N MET A 751 -9.65 -8.37 -61.72
CA MET A 751 -10.51 -9.10 -62.67
C MET A 751 -11.77 -8.31 -63.02
N GLN A 752 -12.39 -7.65 -62.04
CA GLN A 752 -13.57 -6.81 -62.25
C GLN A 752 -13.23 -5.56 -63.09
N MET A 753 -12.08 -4.93 -62.88
CA MET A 753 -11.62 -3.81 -63.72
C MET A 753 -11.33 -4.25 -65.16
N GLN A 754 -10.72 -5.43 -65.36
CA GLN A 754 -10.47 -5.96 -66.70
C GLN A 754 -11.78 -6.33 -67.42
N MET A 755 -12.78 -6.86 -66.71
CA MET A 755 -14.12 -7.11 -67.27
C MET A 755 -14.90 -5.83 -67.57
N GLN A 756 -14.62 -4.71 -66.88
CA GLN A 756 -15.23 -3.41 -67.21
C GLN A 756 -14.53 -2.69 -68.38
N GLN A 757 -13.29 -3.06 -68.68
CA GLN A 757 -12.53 -2.52 -69.81
C GLN A 757 -12.75 -3.29 -71.13
N GLN A 758 -13.27 -4.52 -71.05
CA GLN A 758 -13.79 -5.29 -72.20
C GLN A 758 -15.26 -4.96 -72.44
#